data_AF-H5SQK1-F1
#
_entry.id   AF-H5SQK1-F1
#
_cell.length_a   1.000
_cell.length_b   1.000
_cell.length_c   1.000
_cell.angle_alpha   90.00
_cell.angle_beta   90.00
_cell.angle_gamma   90.00
#
_symmetry.space_group_name_H-M   'P 1'
#
loop_
_entity.id
_entity.type
_entity.pdbx_description
1 polymer ?
#
loop_
_entity_poly.entity_id
_entity_poly.type
_entity_poly.pdbx_seq_one_letter_code
_entity_poly.pdbx_strand_id
1 'polypeptide(L)'
;MQVSMTEKLIASRRSLKHNTTILGHQAEAEGGCGVLGMIASEPIAGKHVYRSSVQMHNRGNGKGGGLAAVGLLPEQMGVSKEKLEDDYLIQIAYLDPSARQDVEQTFLLPYFEIHQGYELPSVTDYRDVPGLEVQPPLVWRYFARVKESVLAEFIEKNELKGLDPRRAEDEFVYQNSYRLNKTFYASLGEKRAFVLCHGRNLLVFKIVGYAEHALHYYQLENLKAHGWIAHQRYPTKGRVWHPGGAHPFIGLHEALVHNGDFANYHGVCEYLKQRNISPLFLTDTEVSVLLFDLWSRVYGYPLEYVIEALAPTTERDFLILPQEKQEIYKAIQVAHLHGSPDGPWFFIIARNEPYEKRFQLIGITDTSMLRPQVFALHEGPVQIGLIASEKQAIDAALQSLHEEDPRICPVADRYWNARGGSHTDGGAFIFTVDYSQPTLRLVCTNKFGREIRFDLSPKARGGLPLPFREGDRGARSLPTNPVAAVLDPAQPATAAFSELTGELATWGYETLAAFLEESLRTASQGDAQRAHILELLTLLLDRRYRIEKLERKWLRALLEKTINALCDSVPLLGTAPGSHYARITWASREALAAPTPPTHTLVIDATGFPPEGDQALSLFVVRAHRLRWKRFVVYRCCGQRFLGCGLGQRSHGVRIDVYGSSGDYLASGLDGAEIFVHNNGQDQLGQIFHDGKLVVYGDVGQTFFYGAKGGQAYILGNAAGRPLINAVGCPRVVINGTALDYLAESFMAGDPLHGGGFVVLNGITLNEDGEISELETPYPGSNLFSLASGGAIYVRDPHHTLDEDQLNGGCYEELSDADWTLILPYLEENERLFGIAVEALLTGKREEASPGAGLSQSAPGQDERAQLKLSLWLELCKCAMLRNMKLPTVKQRARQLAISKPLLLYSLRHPSLSLKAPIAVSLEYDADHVIAYAHDLDVFGYGETEIEALNDLRQTICDLYHELQEHHDALEGEAKAIWGYLSQIIREQTEREDR
;
A
#
# COMPACT_ATOMS: atom_id res chain seq x y z
N MET A 1 -44.42 7.97 -17.43
CA MET A 1 -43.02 8.38 -17.24
C MET A 1 -42.27 8.02 -18.51
N GLN A 2 -41.53 8.97 -19.09
CA GLN A 2 -40.67 8.70 -20.24
C GLN A 2 -39.46 7.91 -19.75
N VAL A 3 -39.21 6.73 -20.31
CA VAL A 3 -38.08 5.86 -19.93
C VAL A 3 -36.78 6.60 -20.25
N SER A 4 -35.87 6.70 -19.28
CA SER A 4 -34.57 7.36 -19.43
C SER A 4 -33.68 6.62 -20.44
N MET A 5 -32.71 7.32 -21.03
CA MET A 5 -31.78 6.69 -21.99
C MET A 5 -30.97 5.56 -21.33
N THR A 6 -30.60 5.71 -20.06
CA THR A 6 -29.91 4.69 -19.27
C THR A 6 -30.75 3.42 -19.12
N GLU A 7 -32.04 3.53 -18.83
CA GLU A 7 -32.94 2.38 -18.75
C GLU A 7 -33.09 1.68 -20.10
N LYS A 8 -33.10 2.44 -21.21
CA LYS A 8 -33.12 1.87 -22.57
C LYS A 8 -31.83 1.11 -22.90
N LEU A 9 -30.67 1.66 -22.56
CA LEU A 9 -29.38 0.97 -22.70
C LEU A 9 -29.37 -0.35 -21.92
N ILE A 10 -29.76 -0.33 -20.64
CA ILE A 10 -29.89 -1.55 -19.84
C ILE A 10 -30.90 -2.52 -20.46
N ALA A 11 -32.06 -2.04 -20.92
CA ALA A 11 -33.10 -2.88 -21.50
C ALA A 11 -32.66 -3.55 -22.81
N SER A 12 -31.83 -2.91 -23.62
CA SER A 12 -31.29 -3.48 -24.86
C SER A 12 -30.52 -4.79 -24.63
N ARG A 13 -29.92 -4.94 -23.44
CA ARG A 13 -29.18 -6.13 -23.01
C ARG A 13 -30.07 -7.29 -22.56
N ARG A 14 -31.39 -7.14 -22.46
CA ARG A 14 -32.31 -8.21 -21.99
C ARG A 14 -32.17 -9.51 -22.79
N SER A 15 -31.90 -9.41 -24.09
CA SER A 15 -31.69 -10.57 -24.97
C SER A 15 -30.40 -11.35 -24.67
N LEU A 16 -29.46 -10.75 -23.94
CA LEU A 16 -28.18 -11.36 -23.57
C LEU A 16 -28.29 -12.25 -22.33
N LYS A 17 -29.39 -12.14 -21.57
CA LYS A 17 -29.63 -12.88 -20.32
C LYS A 17 -29.29 -14.36 -20.48
N HIS A 18 -28.62 -14.88 -19.46
CA HIS A 18 -28.26 -16.29 -19.38
C HIS A 18 -29.04 -16.92 -18.20
N ASN A 19 -29.81 -17.97 -18.49
CA ASN A 19 -30.52 -18.77 -17.48
C ASN A 19 -29.58 -19.78 -16.81
N THR A 20 -28.37 -19.38 -16.44
CA THR A 20 -27.56 -20.18 -15.50
C THR A 20 -27.84 -19.68 -14.10
N THR A 21 -28.56 -20.48 -13.35
CA THR A 21 -28.54 -20.42 -11.89
C THR A 21 -27.08 -20.54 -11.47
N ILE A 22 -26.49 -19.48 -10.90
CA ILE A 22 -25.19 -19.58 -10.23
C ILE A 22 -25.48 -20.34 -8.93
N LEU A 23 -25.61 -21.66 -9.02
CA LEU A 23 -25.73 -22.53 -7.87
C LEU A 23 -24.36 -22.61 -7.20
N GLY A 24 -24.16 -21.82 -6.14
CA GLY A 24 -23.13 -22.07 -5.11
C GLY A 24 -21.67 -22.21 -5.56
N HIS A 25 -21.30 -21.73 -6.75
CA HIS A 25 -19.92 -21.81 -7.21
C HIS A 25 -19.06 -20.74 -6.54
N GLN A 26 -18.03 -21.18 -5.81
CA GLN A 26 -17.03 -20.30 -5.21
C GLN A 26 -16.21 -19.62 -6.32
N ALA A 27 -16.03 -18.29 -6.22
CA ALA A 27 -15.07 -17.56 -7.03
C ALA A 27 -13.66 -18.13 -6.86
N GLU A 28 -12.81 -17.98 -7.88
CA GLU A 28 -11.38 -18.28 -7.73
C GLU A 28 -10.74 -17.24 -6.82
N ALA A 29 -10.54 -17.59 -5.54
CA ALA A 29 -9.89 -16.72 -4.57
C ALA A 29 -8.44 -16.41 -4.99
N GLU A 30 -8.01 -15.16 -4.87
CA GLU A 30 -6.67 -14.70 -5.26
C GLU A 30 -5.81 -14.25 -4.06
N GLY A 31 -4.51 -14.56 -4.16
CA GLY A 31 -3.50 -14.19 -3.18
C GLY A 31 -3.05 -12.74 -3.35
N GLY A 32 -1.93 -12.37 -2.72
CA GLY A 32 -1.31 -11.06 -2.97
C GLY A 32 -0.65 -11.01 -4.34
N CYS A 33 -1.44 -10.75 -5.40
CA CYS A 33 -1.00 -10.65 -6.79
C CYS A 33 -0.01 -9.50 -7.01
N GLY A 34 0.86 -9.64 -8.00
CA GLY A 34 1.81 -8.59 -8.38
C GLY A 34 1.24 -7.72 -9.49
N VAL A 35 0.99 -6.44 -9.21
CA VAL A 35 0.47 -5.48 -10.20
C VAL A 35 1.44 -4.32 -10.45
N LEU A 36 1.46 -3.86 -11.70
CA LEU A 36 2.24 -2.72 -12.18
C LEU A 36 1.42 -1.92 -13.19
N GLY A 37 1.54 -0.61 -13.12
CA GLY A 37 1.07 0.35 -14.10
C GLY A 37 2.08 1.48 -14.29
N MET A 38 2.24 1.93 -15.53
CA MET A 38 3.03 3.11 -15.86
C MET A 38 2.38 3.87 -17.01
N ILE A 39 2.40 5.20 -16.96
CA ILE A 39 1.94 6.08 -18.05
C ILE A 39 2.89 7.26 -18.18
N ALA A 40 3.17 7.67 -19.41
CA ALA A 40 4.15 8.71 -19.70
C ALA A 40 3.64 9.73 -20.74
N SER A 41 4.15 10.96 -20.63
CA SER A 41 3.88 12.04 -21.60
C SER A 41 4.41 11.73 -23.01
N GLU A 42 5.42 10.87 -23.12
CA GLU A 42 5.96 10.33 -24.37
C GLU A 42 5.70 8.80 -24.44
N PRO A 43 5.52 8.20 -25.63
CA PRO A 43 5.33 6.75 -25.76
C PRO A 43 6.56 5.94 -25.32
N ILE A 44 6.34 4.96 -24.45
CA ILE A 44 7.37 4.08 -23.88
C ILE A 44 7.22 2.64 -24.37
N ALA A 45 8.35 1.95 -24.54
CA ALA A 45 8.41 0.59 -25.06
C ALA A 45 7.99 -0.46 -24.02
N GLY A 46 7.34 -1.54 -24.47
CA GLY A 46 6.86 -2.62 -23.61
C GLY A 46 7.95 -3.30 -22.78
N LYS A 47 9.21 -3.34 -23.26
CA LYS A 47 10.34 -3.93 -22.51
C LYS A 47 10.56 -3.34 -21.12
N HIS A 48 10.10 -2.12 -20.86
CA HIS A 48 10.26 -1.48 -19.55
C HIS A 48 9.40 -2.10 -18.45
N VAL A 49 8.38 -2.90 -18.79
CA VAL A 49 7.62 -3.69 -17.81
C VAL A 49 8.37 -4.95 -17.36
N TYR A 50 9.33 -5.45 -18.16
CA TYR A 50 9.97 -6.77 -17.97
C TYR A 50 10.61 -6.94 -16.59
N ARG A 51 11.57 -6.08 -16.27
CA ARG A 51 12.37 -6.20 -15.03
C ARG A 51 11.47 -6.08 -13.79
N SER A 52 10.48 -5.19 -13.85
CA SER A 52 9.47 -5.01 -12.81
C SER A 52 8.60 -6.25 -12.63
N SER A 53 8.12 -6.85 -13.72
CA SER A 53 7.31 -8.08 -13.67
C SER A 53 8.09 -9.27 -13.08
N VAL A 54 9.37 -9.41 -13.43
CA VAL A 54 10.24 -10.48 -12.89
C VAL A 54 10.48 -10.30 -11.39
N GLN A 55 10.72 -9.07 -10.92
CA GLN A 55 10.89 -8.79 -9.49
C GLN A 55 9.62 -9.01 -8.65
N MET A 56 8.48 -9.21 -9.29
CA MET A 56 7.19 -9.48 -8.65
C MET A 56 6.77 -10.96 -8.80
N HIS A 57 7.68 -11.86 -9.19
CA HIS A 57 7.41 -13.30 -9.29
C HIS A 57 6.95 -13.92 -7.98
N ASN A 58 7.47 -13.46 -6.85
CA ASN A 58 7.05 -13.89 -5.50
C ASN A 58 5.59 -13.53 -5.18
N ARG A 59 4.96 -12.68 -6.00
CA ARG A 59 3.53 -12.32 -5.93
C ARG A 59 2.70 -13.02 -7.00
N GLY A 60 3.26 -13.98 -7.74
CA GLY A 60 2.57 -14.79 -8.73
C GLY A 60 2.96 -16.26 -8.63
N ASN A 61 2.22 -17.14 -9.29
CA ASN A 61 2.56 -18.57 -9.33
C ASN A 61 2.55 -19.14 -10.76
N GLY A 62 2.64 -18.26 -11.77
CA GLY A 62 2.68 -18.64 -13.19
C GLY A 62 1.36 -19.16 -13.75
N LYS A 63 0.25 -19.09 -13.02
CA LYS A 63 -1.06 -19.59 -13.48
C LYS A 63 -1.90 -18.58 -14.25
N GLY A 64 -1.39 -17.37 -14.44
CA GLY A 64 -2.09 -16.33 -15.19
C GLY A 64 -1.27 -15.05 -15.21
N GLY A 65 -1.02 -14.55 -16.42
CA GLY A 65 -0.22 -13.35 -16.61
C GLY A 65 -0.67 -12.61 -17.86
N GLY A 66 -0.46 -11.31 -17.88
CA GLY A 66 -0.88 -10.51 -19.01
C GLY A 66 -0.50 -9.05 -18.89
N LEU A 67 -0.76 -8.35 -19.99
CA LEU A 67 -0.36 -6.97 -20.23
C LEU A 67 -1.51 -6.24 -20.94
N ALA A 68 -1.65 -4.95 -20.68
CA ALA A 68 -2.44 -4.07 -21.53
C ALA A 68 -1.67 -2.79 -21.83
N ALA A 69 -1.94 -2.20 -22.99
CA ALA A 69 -1.28 -0.99 -23.47
C ALA A 69 -2.30 0.00 -24.02
N VAL A 70 -2.15 1.29 -23.69
CA VAL A 70 -3.06 2.36 -24.07
C VAL A 70 -2.30 3.54 -24.69
N GLY A 71 -2.90 4.19 -25.69
CA GLY A 71 -2.25 5.29 -26.42
C GLY A 71 -1.13 4.77 -27.31
N LEU A 72 -1.52 3.97 -28.30
CA LEU A 72 -0.67 3.23 -29.23
C LEU A 72 -0.16 4.16 -30.35
N LEU A 73 0.82 3.66 -31.12
CA LEU A 73 1.35 4.33 -32.29
C LEU A 73 0.69 3.81 -33.59
N PRO A 74 0.09 4.68 -34.44
CA PRO A 74 -0.57 4.27 -35.69
C PRO A 74 0.34 3.47 -36.62
N GLU A 75 1.60 3.87 -36.76
CA GLU A 75 2.60 3.24 -37.60
C GLU A 75 2.93 1.81 -37.16
N GLN A 76 2.96 1.54 -35.84
CA GLN A 76 3.18 0.19 -35.31
C GLN A 76 1.93 -0.68 -35.42
N MET A 77 0.76 -0.06 -35.48
CA MET A 77 -0.53 -0.74 -35.70
C MET A 77 -0.83 -0.98 -37.19
N GLY A 78 -0.11 -0.31 -38.09
CA GLY A 78 -0.28 -0.40 -39.54
C GLY A 78 -1.50 0.37 -40.08
N VAL A 79 -2.02 1.35 -39.33
CA VAL A 79 -3.22 2.14 -39.65
C VAL A 79 -2.94 3.64 -39.64
N SER A 80 -3.86 4.47 -40.17
CA SER A 80 -3.77 5.93 -40.02
C SER A 80 -4.08 6.37 -38.59
N LYS A 81 -3.69 7.59 -38.22
CA LYS A 81 -4.04 8.19 -36.92
C LYS A 81 -5.56 8.25 -36.73
N GLU A 82 -6.32 8.64 -37.76
CA GLU A 82 -7.79 8.67 -37.64
C GLU A 82 -8.36 7.28 -37.37
N LYS A 83 -7.89 6.26 -38.11
CA LYS A 83 -8.34 4.88 -37.89
C LYS A 83 -8.00 4.36 -36.50
N LEU A 84 -6.82 4.67 -35.96
CA LEU A 84 -6.47 4.25 -34.61
C LEU A 84 -7.36 4.88 -33.53
N GLU A 85 -7.74 6.15 -33.72
CA GLU A 85 -8.61 6.89 -32.81
C GLU A 85 -10.09 6.47 -32.95
N ASP A 86 -10.55 6.20 -34.17
CA ASP A 86 -11.96 5.97 -34.48
C ASP A 86 -12.38 4.50 -34.54
N ASP A 87 -11.54 3.59 -35.04
CA ASP A 87 -11.91 2.19 -35.19
C ASP A 87 -11.81 1.44 -33.87
N TYR A 88 -12.73 0.50 -33.67
CA TYR A 88 -12.60 -0.47 -32.59
C TYR A 88 -11.48 -1.43 -32.95
N LEU A 89 -10.59 -1.63 -31.99
CA LEU A 89 -9.53 -2.62 -32.04
C LEU A 89 -10.06 -3.90 -31.39
N ILE A 90 -10.55 -4.80 -32.24
CA ILE A 90 -11.09 -6.09 -31.82
C ILE A 90 -9.98 -7.13 -31.86
N GLN A 91 -9.52 -7.58 -30.68
CA GLN A 91 -8.57 -8.68 -30.54
C GLN A 91 -9.29 -9.94 -30.08
N ILE A 92 -9.11 -11.03 -30.82
CA ILE A 92 -9.72 -12.32 -30.51
C ILE A 92 -8.62 -13.36 -30.34
N ALA A 93 -8.63 -14.05 -29.21
CA ALA A 93 -7.80 -15.21 -28.93
C ALA A 93 -8.50 -16.48 -29.39
N TYR A 94 -7.79 -17.31 -30.15
CA TYR A 94 -8.23 -18.62 -30.63
C TYR A 94 -7.47 -19.72 -29.88
N LEU A 95 -8.19 -20.43 -29.03
CA LEU A 95 -7.74 -21.66 -28.38
C LEU A 95 -7.81 -22.84 -29.35
N ASP A 96 -8.84 -22.83 -30.20
CA ASP A 96 -9.01 -23.69 -31.36
C ASP A 96 -8.89 -22.82 -32.62
N PRO A 97 -7.77 -22.90 -33.38
CA PRO A 97 -7.58 -22.13 -34.60
C PRO A 97 -8.66 -22.37 -35.66
N SER A 98 -9.33 -23.53 -35.66
CA SER A 98 -10.39 -23.84 -36.62
C SER A 98 -11.66 -23.01 -36.40
N ALA A 99 -11.85 -22.46 -35.19
CA ALA A 99 -13.00 -21.62 -34.86
C ALA A 99 -12.99 -20.25 -35.55
N ARG A 100 -11.87 -19.84 -36.14
CA ARG A 100 -11.71 -18.52 -36.74
C ARG A 100 -12.73 -18.21 -37.83
N GLN A 101 -12.92 -19.14 -38.76
CA GLN A 101 -13.86 -18.92 -39.85
C GLN A 101 -15.30 -18.77 -39.31
N ASP A 102 -15.69 -19.59 -38.34
CA ASP A 102 -17.00 -19.50 -37.69
C ASP A 102 -17.18 -18.15 -36.98
N VAL A 103 -16.17 -17.70 -36.25
CA VAL A 103 -16.17 -16.41 -35.54
C VAL A 103 -16.31 -15.24 -36.52
N GLU A 104 -15.50 -15.22 -37.59
CA GLU A 104 -15.54 -14.15 -38.60
C GLU A 104 -16.90 -14.09 -39.30
N GLN A 105 -17.44 -15.24 -39.73
CA GLN A 105 -18.72 -15.31 -40.44
C GLN A 105 -19.92 -15.01 -39.55
N THR A 106 -19.84 -15.29 -38.24
CA THR A 106 -20.97 -15.10 -37.33
C THR A 106 -20.96 -13.73 -36.66
N PHE A 107 -19.79 -13.21 -36.28
CA PHE A 107 -19.69 -12.04 -35.38
C PHE A 107 -18.91 -10.85 -35.93
N LEU A 108 -18.20 -10.98 -37.06
CA LEU A 108 -17.42 -9.89 -37.64
C LEU A 108 -17.99 -9.45 -38.99
N LEU A 109 -17.86 -10.27 -40.03
CA LEU A 109 -18.19 -9.92 -41.42
C LEU A 109 -19.64 -9.45 -41.64
N PRO A 110 -20.67 -9.98 -40.95
CA PRO A 110 -22.03 -9.47 -41.10
C PRO A 110 -22.19 -8.05 -40.56
N TYR A 111 -21.54 -7.73 -39.44
CA TYR A 111 -21.84 -6.55 -38.63
C TYR A 111 -20.86 -5.40 -38.82
N PHE A 112 -19.62 -5.69 -39.21
CA PHE A 112 -18.52 -4.74 -39.23
C PHE A 112 -18.01 -4.47 -40.64
N GLU A 113 -17.66 -3.22 -40.89
CA GLU A 113 -16.73 -2.83 -41.94
C GLU A 113 -15.31 -2.97 -41.39
N ILE A 114 -14.60 -3.99 -41.86
CA ILE A 114 -13.23 -4.28 -41.43
C ILE A 114 -12.29 -3.48 -42.32
N HIS A 115 -11.67 -2.45 -41.74
CA HIS A 115 -10.69 -1.63 -42.44
C HIS A 115 -9.32 -2.32 -42.52
N GLN A 116 -8.99 -3.15 -41.52
CA GLN A 116 -7.75 -3.92 -41.49
C GLN A 116 -7.91 -5.13 -40.56
N GLY A 117 -7.30 -6.27 -40.94
CA GLY A 117 -7.27 -7.47 -40.12
C GLY A 117 -5.98 -8.26 -40.34
N TYR A 118 -5.34 -8.70 -39.26
CA TYR A 118 -4.10 -9.48 -39.34
C TYR A 118 -3.88 -10.36 -38.10
N GLU A 119 -3.12 -11.44 -38.29
CA GLU A 119 -2.57 -12.26 -37.21
C GLU A 119 -1.46 -11.50 -36.50
N LEU A 120 -1.41 -11.58 -35.17
CA LEU A 120 -0.31 -11.00 -34.42
C LEU A 120 0.94 -11.85 -34.53
N PRO A 121 2.11 -11.22 -34.73
CA PRO A 121 3.39 -11.91 -34.62
C PRO A 121 3.52 -12.58 -33.25
N SER A 122 3.97 -13.83 -33.25
CA SER A 122 4.36 -14.53 -32.05
C SER A 122 5.59 -15.40 -32.30
N VAL A 123 6.24 -15.84 -31.24
CA VAL A 123 7.32 -16.84 -31.32
C VAL A 123 6.76 -18.13 -31.94
N THR A 124 7.51 -18.74 -32.87
CA THR A 124 7.05 -19.91 -33.65
C THR A 124 6.88 -21.15 -32.78
N ASP A 125 7.85 -21.42 -31.90
CA ASP A 125 7.74 -22.46 -30.89
C ASP A 125 7.67 -21.80 -29.50
N TYR A 126 6.53 -21.92 -28.82
CA TYR A 126 6.33 -21.29 -27.51
C TYR A 126 7.37 -21.77 -26.46
N ARG A 127 7.97 -22.95 -26.67
CA ARG A 127 9.00 -23.53 -25.79
C ARG A 127 10.33 -22.79 -25.88
N ASP A 128 10.51 -21.94 -26.89
CA ASP A 128 11.67 -21.04 -26.98
C ASP A 128 11.57 -19.89 -25.97
N VAL A 129 10.39 -19.66 -25.37
CA VAL A 129 10.21 -18.74 -24.23
C VAL A 129 10.51 -19.50 -22.93
N PRO A 130 11.61 -19.21 -22.22
CA PRO A 130 11.98 -19.96 -21.01
C PRO A 130 10.88 -19.89 -19.95
N GLY A 131 10.55 -21.04 -19.36
CA GLY A 131 9.54 -21.14 -18.29
C GLY A 131 8.08 -21.15 -18.75
N LEU A 132 7.80 -21.05 -20.05
CA LEU A 132 6.45 -21.12 -20.59
C LEU A 132 6.04 -22.58 -20.88
N GLU A 133 5.15 -23.13 -20.05
CA GLU A 133 4.74 -24.53 -20.15
C GLU A 133 3.51 -24.77 -21.04
N VAL A 134 2.63 -23.77 -21.13
CA VAL A 134 1.35 -23.86 -21.85
C VAL A 134 1.40 -23.00 -23.10
N GLN A 135 1.02 -23.58 -24.25
CA GLN A 135 0.94 -22.86 -25.51
C GLN A 135 -0.09 -21.71 -25.40
N PRO A 136 0.33 -20.45 -25.64
CA PRO A 136 -0.61 -19.34 -25.66
C PRO A 136 -1.51 -19.38 -26.92
N PRO A 137 -2.69 -18.75 -26.89
CA PRO A 137 -3.62 -18.74 -28.01
C PRO A 137 -3.07 -17.95 -29.19
N LEU A 138 -3.50 -18.30 -30.41
CA LEU A 138 -3.29 -17.45 -31.57
C LEU A 138 -4.19 -16.22 -31.46
N VAL A 139 -3.67 -15.04 -31.78
CA VAL A 139 -4.42 -13.79 -31.65
C VAL A 139 -4.54 -13.11 -33.01
N TRP A 140 -5.78 -12.79 -33.39
CA TRP A 140 -6.05 -11.91 -34.53
C TRP A 140 -6.54 -10.55 -34.06
N ARG A 141 -6.10 -9.51 -34.76
CA ARG A 141 -6.49 -8.12 -34.53
C ARG A 141 -7.24 -7.58 -35.74
N TYR A 142 -8.35 -6.90 -35.48
CA TYR A 142 -9.16 -6.21 -36.49
C TYR A 142 -9.37 -4.75 -36.09
N PHE A 143 -9.21 -3.85 -37.05
CA PHE A 143 -9.66 -2.46 -36.96
C PHE A 143 -10.96 -2.34 -37.75
N ALA A 144 -12.04 -2.01 -37.05
CA ALA A 144 -13.36 -2.06 -37.65
C ALA A 144 -14.34 -1.04 -37.09
N ARG A 145 -15.34 -0.72 -37.91
CA ARG A 145 -16.53 0.08 -37.56
C ARG A 145 -17.79 -0.76 -37.76
N VAL A 146 -18.84 -0.50 -36.99
CA VAL A 146 -20.14 -1.14 -37.25
C VAL A 146 -20.70 -0.56 -38.54
N LYS A 147 -21.18 -1.42 -39.44
CA LYS A 147 -21.79 -0.97 -40.69
C LYS A 147 -22.96 -0.04 -40.39
N GLU A 148 -23.06 1.07 -41.14
CA GLU A 148 -24.09 2.10 -40.89
C GLU A 148 -25.51 1.54 -40.83
N SER A 149 -25.85 0.62 -41.74
CA SER A 149 -27.18 -0.02 -41.76
C SER A 149 -27.47 -0.87 -40.53
N VAL A 150 -26.45 -1.57 -40.02
CA VAL A 150 -26.55 -2.43 -38.82
C VAL A 150 -26.70 -1.55 -37.58
N LEU A 151 -25.94 -0.47 -37.49
CA LEU A 151 -26.03 0.47 -36.39
C LEU A 151 -27.39 1.19 -36.37
N ALA A 152 -27.88 1.63 -37.53
CA ALA A 152 -29.20 2.25 -37.65
C ALA A 152 -30.33 1.30 -37.22
N GLU A 153 -30.28 0.03 -37.64
CA GLU A 153 -31.23 -1.00 -37.20
C GLU A 153 -31.16 -1.22 -35.68
N PHE A 154 -29.94 -1.30 -35.13
CA PHE A 154 -29.75 -1.46 -33.68
C PHE A 154 -30.33 -0.29 -32.88
N ILE A 155 -30.12 0.94 -33.33
CA ILE A 155 -30.66 2.16 -32.70
C ILE A 155 -32.19 2.15 -32.75
N GLU A 156 -32.78 1.81 -33.90
CA GLU A 156 -34.23 1.73 -34.07
C GLU A 156 -34.83 0.67 -33.14
N LYS A 157 -34.30 -0.56 -33.21
CA LYS A 157 -34.80 -1.73 -32.48
C LYS A 157 -34.79 -1.53 -30.96
N ASN A 158 -33.79 -0.83 -30.44
CA ASN A 158 -33.61 -0.61 -29.01
C ASN A 158 -34.07 0.78 -28.54
N GLU A 159 -34.76 1.53 -29.42
CA GLU A 159 -35.29 2.86 -29.13
C GLU A 159 -34.24 3.89 -28.65
N LEU A 160 -32.99 3.76 -29.11
CA LEU A 160 -31.85 4.60 -28.72
C LEU A 160 -31.77 5.92 -29.53
N LYS A 161 -32.87 6.30 -30.20
CA LYS A 161 -32.98 7.59 -30.90
C LYS A 161 -32.71 8.73 -29.92
N GLY A 162 -31.73 9.58 -30.24
CA GLY A 162 -31.29 10.70 -29.39
C GLY A 162 -30.01 10.43 -28.59
N LEU A 163 -29.51 9.19 -28.57
CA LEU A 163 -28.14 8.91 -28.12
C LEU A 163 -27.15 9.30 -29.23
N ASP A 164 -25.97 9.78 -28.84
CA ASP A 164 -24.88 9.96 -29.78
C ASP A 164 -24.59 8.65 -30.54
N PRO A 165 -24.51 8.64 -31.89
CA PRO A 165 -24.30 7.43 -32.67
C PRO A 165 -23.06 6.63 -32.27
N ARG A 166 -21.98 7.30 -31.82
CA ARG A 166 -20.75 6.60 -31.41
C ARG A 166 -20.95 5.89 -30.08
N ARG A 167 -21.70 6.47 -29.14
CA ARG A 167 -22.12 5.78 -27.90
C ARG A 167 -23.08 4.63 -28.15
N ALA A 168 -23.94 4.73 -29.16
CA ALA A 168 -24.78 3.60 -29.58
C ALA A 168 -23.93 2.47 -30.21
N GLU A 169 -22.89 2.85 -30.97
CA GLU A 169 -21.93 1.92 -31.54
C GLU A 169 -21.10 1.21 -30.46
N ASP A 170 -20.66 1.93 -29.42
CA ASP A 170 -19.97 1.37 -28.25
C ASP A 170 -20.81 0.25 -27.61
N GLU A 171 -22.11 0.51 -27.42
CA GLU A 171 -23.04 -0.48 -26.87
C GLU A 171 -23.22 -1.68 -27.80
N PHE A 172 -23.32 -1.47 -29.12
CA PHE A 172 -23.38 -2.58 -30.07
C PHE A 172 -22.13 -3.46 -29.99
N VAL A 173 -20.94 -2.86 -29.95
CA VAL A 173 -19.64 -3.57 -29.87
C VAL A 173 -19.54 -4.38 -28.58
N TYR A 174 -19.91 -3.80 -27.44
CA TYR A 174 -20.00 -4.51 -26.16
C TYR A 174 -20.91 -5.73 -26.27
N GLN A 175 -22.14 -5.56 -26.75
CA GLN A 175 -23.09 -6.67 -26.87
C GLN A 175 -22.63 -7.74 -27.87
N ASN A 176 -22.01 -7.34 -28.98
CA ASN A 176 -21.48 -8.28 -29.95
C ASN A 176 -20.36 -9.15 -29.36
N SER A 177 -19.42 -8.51 -28.65
CA SER A 177 -18.32 -9.19 -27.97
C SER A 177 -18.81 -10.15 -26.90
N TYR A 178 -19.83 -9.73 -26.14
CA TYR A 178 -20.48 -10.57 -25.15
C TYR A 178 -21.12 -11.82 -25.79
N ARG A 179 -21.85 -11.66 -26.90
CA ARG A 179 -22.43 -12.79 -27.65
C ARG A 179 -21.36 -13.74 -28.18
N LEU A 180 -20.26 -13.21 -28.72
CA LEU A 180 -19.12 -14.01 -29.18
C LEU A 180 -18.56 -14.85 -28.03
N ASN A 181 -18.23 -14.24 -26.90
CA ASN A 181 -17.73 -14.94 -25.72
C ASN A 181 -18.72 -15.99 -25.21
N LYS A 182 -20.02 -15.67 -25.19
CA LYS A 182 -21.07 -16.64 -24.80
C LYS A 182 -21.12 -17.83 -25.76
N THR A 183 -20.93 -17.63 -27.06
CA THR A 183 -20.98 -18.72 -28.05
C THR A 183 -19.71 -19.57 -28.07
N PHE A 184 -18.53 -18.97 -27.93
CA PHE A 184 -17.25 -19.65 -28.14
C PHE A 184 -16.43 -19.91 -26.87
N TYR A 185 -16.86 -19.40 -25.71
CA TYR A 185 -16.11 -19.51 -24.46
C TYR A 185 -16.94 -19.94 -23.23
N ALA A 186 -18.28 -19.93 -23.30
CA ALA A 186 -19.15 -20.12 -22.13
C ALA A 186 -18.66 -21.22 -21.17
N SER A 187 -18.66 -20.91 -19.87
CA SER A 187 -17.87 -21.61 -18.84
C SER A 187 -18.19 -23.11 -18.71
N LEU A 188 -19.38 -23.54 -19.16
CA LEU A 188 -19.87 -24.93 -19.17
C LEU A 188 -19.74 -25.65 -20.53
N GLY A 189 -19.25 -24.97 -21.57
CA GLY A 189 -19.06 -25.49 -22.92
C GLY A 189 -17.60 -25.63 -23.33
N GLU A 190 -17.36 -26.06 -24.57
CA GLU A 190 -16.02 -26.10 -25.15
C GLU A 190 -15.47 -24.69 -25.37
N LYS A 191 -14.24 -24.44 -24.90
CA LYS A 191 -13.57 -23.14 -24.98
C LYS A 191 -12.75 -23.09 -26.27
N ARG A 192 -13.26 -22.40 -27.28
CA ARG A 192 -12.68 -22.32 -28.63
C ARG A 192 -12.06 -20.96 -28.93
N ALA A 193 -12.74 -19.87 -28.55
CA ALA A 193 -12.25 -18.51 -28.79
C ALA A 193 -12.88 -17.49 -27.83
N PHE A 194 -12.20 -16.38 -27.57
CA PHE A 194 -12.73 -15.28 -26.75
C PHE A 194 -12.12 -13.93 -27.13
N VAL A 195 -12.84 -12.85 -26.84
CA VAL A 195 -12.40 -11.47 -27.05
C VAL A 195 -11.42 -11.08 -25.94
N LEU A 196 -10.21 -10.66 -26.35
CA LEU A 196 -9.20 -10.06 -25.47
C LEU A 196 -9.42 -8.57 -25.29
N CYS A 197 -9.69 -7.86 -26.39
CA CYS A 197 -9.89 -6.42 -26.45
C CYS A 197 -10.97 -6.09 -27.48
N HIS A 198 -11.76 -5.06 -27.23
CA HIS A 198 -12.73 -4.46 -28.15
C HIS A 198 -12.80 -2.94 -27.99
N GLY A 199 -11.75 -2.34 -27.43
CA GLY A 199 -11.67 -0.92 -27.17
C GLY A 199 -11.11 -0.12 -28.34
N ARG A 200 -11.00 1.19 -28.17
CA ARG A 200 -10.30 2.07 -29.10
C ARG A 200 -8.94 2.42 -28.52
N ASN A 201 -7.90 2.38 -29.34
CA ASN A 201 -6.54 2.75 -28.94
C ASN A 201 -6.03 2.05 -27.65
N LEU A 202 -6.41 0.77 -27.49
CA LEU A 202 -6.14 -0.09 -26.33
C LEU A 202 -5.84 -1.52 -26.80
N LEU A 203 -4.91 -2.20 -26.13
CA LEU A 203 -4.55 -3.60 -26.38
C LEU A 203 -4.56 -4.41 -25.09
N VAL A 204 -4.88 -5.70 -25.19
CA VAL A 204 -4.82 -6.65 -24.07
C VAL A 204 -4.23 -7.97 -24.53
N PHE A 205 -3.35 -8.54 -23.71
CA PHE A 205 -2.72 -9.85 -23.89
C PHE A 205 -2.81 -10.66 -22.61
N LYS A 206 -3.10 -11.96 -22.75
CA LYS A 206 -3.28 -12.89 -21.64
C LYS A 206 -2.65 -14.23 -21.97
N ILE A 207 -2.01 -14.85 -21.00
CA ILE A 207 -1.46 -16.20 -21.10
C ILE A 207 -1.64 -16.99 -19.80
N VAL A 208 -1.44 -18.31 -19.87
CA VAL A 208 -1.13 -19.13 -18.68
C VAL A 208 0.39 -19.13 -18.51
N GLY A 209 0.87 -18.30 -17.58
CA GLY A 209 2.28 -18.03 -17.35
C GLY A 209 2.42 -16.70 -16.60
N TYR A 210 3.59 -16.10 -16.66
CA TYR A 210 3.85 -14.77 -16.10
C TYR A 210 3.66 -13.66 -17.16
N ALA A 211 3.53 -12.40 -16.73
CA ALA A 211 3.32 -11.26 -17.62
C ALA A 211 4.43 -11.11 -18.67
N GLU A 212 5.69 -11.31 -18.30
CA GLU A 212 6.83 -11.22 -19.21
C GLU A 212 6.89 -12.35 -20.24
N HIS A 213 6.31 -13.52 -19.96
CA HIS A 213 6.14 -14.53 -21.00
C HIS A 213 5.17 -14.03 -22.09
N ALA A 214 4.14 -13.26 -21.74
CA ALA A 214 3.25 -12.63 -22.73
C ALA A 214 4.01 -11.56 -23.53
N LEU A 215 4.85 -10.76 -22.87
CA LEU A 215 5.74 -9.79 -23.52
C LEU A 215 6.60 -10.46 -24.61
N HIS A 216 7.29 -11.55 -24.26
CA HIS A 216 8.19 -12.26 -25.18
C HIS A 216 7.45 -13.03 -26.26
N TYR A 217 6.42 -13.80 -25.88
CA TYR A 217 5.70 -14.65 -26.82
C TYR A 217 5.04 -13.82 -27.93
N TYR A 218 4.41 -12.70 -27.59
CA TYR A 218 3.76 -11.80 -28.55
C TYR A 218 4.67 -10.68 -29.07
N GLN A 219 5.98 -10.75 -28.82
CA GLN A 219 7.01 -9.83 -29.34
C GLN A 219 6.70 -8.33 -29.06
N LEU A 220 6.29 -8.04 -27.83
CA LEU A 220 5.80 -6.71 -27.43
C LEU A 220 6.91 -5.78 -26.90
N GLU A 221 8.16 -6.22 -26.85
CA GLU A 221 9.28 -5.51 -26.24
C GLU A 221 9.50 -4.12 -26.84
N ASN A 222 9.34 -3.99 -28.16
CA ASN A 222 9.54 -2.74 -28.90
C ASN A 222 8.22 -2.05 -29.27
N LEU A 223 7.07 -2.63 -28.91
CA LEU A 223 5.79 -1.95 -29.07
C LEU A 223 5.78 -0.75 -28.12
N LYS A 224 5.43 0.44 -28.63
CA LYS A 224 5.37 1.66 -27.83
C LYS A 224 3.93 2.06 -27.58
N ALA A 225 3.67 2.54 -26.36
CA ALA A 225 2.39 3.08 -25.95
C ALA A 225 2.60 4.13 -24.86
N HIS A 226 1.62 5.01 -24.67
CA HIS A 226 1.66 6.00 -23.57
C HIS A 226 1.51 5.34 -22.20
N GLY A 227 0.69 4.30 -22.08
CA GLY A 227 0.48 3.60 -20.82
C GLY A 227 0.56 2.08 -20.96
N TRP A 228 1.05 1.43 -19.90
CA TRP A 228 1.16 -0.01 -19.76
C TRP A 228 0.66 -0.45 -18.39
N ILE A 229 -0.05 -1.58 -18.33
CA ILE A 229 -0.32 -2.30 -17.09
C ILE A 229 0.08 -3.77 -17.24
N ALA A 230 0.58 -4.37 -16.16
CA ALA A 230 1.03 -5.75 -16.10
C ALA A 230 0.52 -6.42 -14.83
N HIS A 231 0.27 -7.73 -14.91
CA HIS A 231 -0.26 -8.50 -13.78
C HIS A 231 0.33 -9.91 -13.70
N GLN A 232 0.79 -10.28 -12.50
CA GLN A 232 1.17 -11.63 -12.10
C GLN A 232 0.09 -12.21 -11.19
N ARG A 233 -0.61 -13.26 -11.63
CA ARG A 233 -1.72 -13.86 -10.87
C ARG A 233 -1.24 -14.90 -9.88
N TYR A 234 -1.88 -14.94 -8.71
CA TYR A 234 -1.73 -15.98 -7.70
C TYR A 234 -3.11 -16.53 -7.29
N PRO A 235 -3.72 -17.49 -8.02
CA PRO A 235 -4.94 -18.14 -7.55
C PRO A 235 -4.64 -19.03 -6.34
N THR A 236 -5.37 -18.82 -5.23
CA THR A 236 -5.35 -19.66 -4.03
C THR A 236 -6.33 -20.83 -4.12
N LYS A 237 -7.36 -20.72 -4.96
CA LYS A 237 -8.31 -21.80 -5.29
C LYS A 237 -8.43 -21.95 -6.80
N GLY A 238 -8.40 -23.19 -7.30
CA GLY A 238 -8.60 -23.52 -8.71
C GLY A 238 -7.34 -23.97 -9.45
N ARG A 239 -7.52 -24.95 -10.35
CA ARG A 239 -6.56 -25.26 -11.41
C ARG A 239 -6.92 -24.34 -12.58
N VAL A 240 -6.10 -23.33 -12.84
CA VAL A 240 -6.27 -22.54 -14.07
C VAL A 240 -5.55 -23.27 -15.19
N TRP A 241 -6.33 -23.68 -16.19
CA TRP A 241 -5.89 -24.46 -17.35
C TRP A 241 -5.99 -23.68 -18.67
N HIS A 242 -6.44 -22.42 -18.68
CA HIS A 242 -6.59 -21.62 -19.90
C HIS A 242 -6.40 -20.10 -19.69
N PRO A 243 -6.00 -19.34 -20.72
CA PRO A 243 -5.65 -17.91 -20.63
C PRO A 243 -6.84 -16.97 -20.37
N GLY A 244 -8.09 -17.39 -20.63
CA GLY A 244 -9.23 -16.47 -20.49
C GLY A 244 -9.52 -16.03 -19.04
N GLY A 245 -9.07 -16.81 -18.03
CA GLY A 245 -9.14 -16.42 -16.62
C GLY A 245 -7.94 -15.59 -16.14
N ALA A 246 -6.97 -15.27 -17.02
CA ALA A 246 -5.86 -14.40 -16.68
C ALA A 246 -6.23 -12.92 -16.85
N HIS A 247 -5.53 -12.04 -16.13
CA HIS A 247 -5.72 -10.59 -16.18
C HIS A 247 -4.76 -9.97 -17.19
N PRO A 248 -5.04 -8.76 -17.74
CA PRO A 248 -6.12 -7.81 -17.42
C PRO A 248 -7.52 -8.18 -17.95
N PHE A 249 -8.60 -7.61 -17.43
CA PHE A 249 -9.95 -7.65 -18.06
C PHE A 249 -10.35 -6.30 -18.63
N ILE A 250 -11.30 -6.27 -19.59
CA ILE A 250 -11.73 -5.05 -20.29
C ILE A 250 -13.23 -4.80 -20.09
N GLY A 251 -13.60 -3.54 -19.88
CA GLY A 251 -14.98 -3.06 -19.84
C GLY A 251 -15.48 -2.72 -21.24
N LEU A 252 -15.04 -1.56 -21.75
CA LEU A 252 -14.98 -1.29 -23.20
C LEU A 252 -13.71 -0.54 -23.60
N HIS A 253 -13.39 0.57 -22.93
CA HIS A 253 -12.22 1.40 -23.24
C HIS A 253 -11.18 1.43 -22.11
N GLU A 254 -11.35 0.54 -21.15
CA GLU A 254 -10.55 0.43 -19.95
C GLU A 254 -10.15 -1.02 -19.71
N ALA A 255 -8.85 -1.24 -19.48
CA ALA A 255 -8.31 -2.50 -19.04
C ALA A 255 -7.96 -2.41 -17.55
N LEU A 256 -8.36 -3.41 -16.76
CA LEU A 256 -8.23 -3.44 -15.31
C LEU A 256 -7.44 -4.67 -14.88
N VAL A 257 -6.48 -4.45 -13.97
CA VAL A 257 -5.83 -5.50 -13.18
C VAL A 257 -6.15 -5.30 -11.71
N HIS A 258 -6.18 -6.41 -10.98
CA HIS A 258 -6.65 -6.48 -9.61
C HIS A 258 -5.65 -7.26 -8.76
N ASN A 259 -5.31 -6.72 -7.60
CA ASN A 259 -4.63 -7.45 -6.54
C ASN A 259 -5.62 -7.57 -5.38
N GLY A 260 -6.26 -8.73 -5.21
CA GLY A 260 -7.29 -8.85 -4.21
C GLY A 260 -8.23 -10.03 -4.35
N ASP A 261 -9.17 -10.13 -3.41
CA ASP A 261 -10.27 -11.10 -3.43
C ASP A 261 -11.53 -10.44 -2.86
N PHE A 262 -12.68 -10.61 -3.52
CA PHE A 262 -13.93 -10.00 -3.09
C PHE A 262 -14.63 -10.87 -2.04
N ALA A 263 -14.88 -10.29 -0.87
CA ALA A 263 -15.71 -10.92 0.16
C ALA A 263 -17.18 -11.07 -0.29
N ASN A 264 -17.64 -10.20 -1.20
CA ASN A 264 -19.03 -10.10 -1.63
C ASN A 264 -19.26 -10.38 -3.14
N TYR A 265 -18.39 -11.16 -3.79
CA TYR A 265 -18.45 -11.47 -5.23
C TYR A 265 -19.85 -11.84 -5.74
N HIS A 266 -20.56 -12.72 -5.02
CA HIS A 266 -21.92 -13.13 -5.39
C HIS A 266 -22.92 -11.97 -5.39
N GLY A 267 -22.82 -11.08 -4.39
CA GLY A 267 -23.66 -9.88 -4.32
C GLY A 267 -23.43 -8.95 -5.51
N VAL A 268 -22.17 -8.72 -5.87
CA VAL A 268 -21.78 -7.94 -7.06
C VAL A 268 -22.34 -8.57 -8.35
N CYS A 269 -22.26 -9.90 -8.48
CA CYS A 269 -22.85 -10.61 -9.63
C CYS A 269 -24.37 -10.40 -9.74
N GLU A 270 -25.11 -10.52 -8.64
CA GLU A 270 -26.55 -10.27 -8.63
C GLU A 270 -26.89 -8.81 -8.96
N TYR A 271 -26.11 -7.86 -8.46
CA TYR A 271 -26.25 -6.44 -8.79
C TYR A 271 -26.09 -6.18 -10.30
N LEU A 272 -25.09 -6.79 -10.94
CA LEU A 272 -24.88 -6.72 -12.39
C LEU A 272 -26.02 -7.40 -13.17
N LYS A 273 -26.50 -8.56 -12.71
CA LYS A 273 -27.61 -9.30 -13.35
C LYS A 273 -28.92 -8.51 -13.37
N GLN A 274 -29.21 -7.76 -12.31
CA GLN A 274 -30.36 -6.84 -12.28
C GLN A 274 -30.30 -5.80 -13.41
N ARG A 275 -29.10 -5.50 -13.91
CA ARG A 275 -28.82 -4.58 -15.03
C ARG A 275 -28.53 -5.32 -16.33
N ASN A 276 -28.93 -6.59 -16.42
CA ASN A 276 -28.77 -7.45 -17.59
C ASN A 276 -27.31 -7.66 -18.02
N ILE A 277 -26.37 -7.61 -17.07
CA ILE A 277 -24.96 -7.94 -17.25
C ILE A 277 -24.69 -9.26 -16.51
N SER A 278 -24.06 -10.23 -17.15
CA SER A 278 -23.77 -11.52 -16.51
C SER A 278 -22.31 -11.90 -16.75
N PRO A 279 -21.49 -12.10 -15.71
CA PRO A 279 -20.08 -12.48 -15.88
C PRO A 279 -19.94 -13.85 -16.56
N LEU A 280 -18.92 -14.02 -17.40
CA LEU A 280 -18.64 -15.24 -18.18
C LEU A 280 -17.33 -15.94 -17.78
N PHE A 281 -16.38 -15.19 -17.23
CA PHE A 281 -15.04 -15.67 -16.88
C PHE A 281 -14.90 -16.00 -15.39
N LEU A 282 -15.87 -15.57 -14.57
CA LEU A 282 -16.00 -15.94 -13.16
C LEU A 282 -14.83 -15.49 -12.28
N THR A 283 -14.39 -14.25 -12.47
CA THR A 283 -13.30 -13.62 -11.70
C THR A 283 -13.75 -12.29 -11.14
N ASP A 284 -13.16 -11.90 -10.00
CA ASP A 284 -13.42 -10.60 -9.37
C ASP A 284 -13.03 -9.44 -10.30
N THR A 285 -11.95 -9.61 -11.06
CA THR A 285 -11.45 -8.62 -12.01
C THR A 285 -12.43 -8.37 -13.15
N GLU A 286 -13.10 -9.42 -13.65
CA GLU A 286 -14.16 -9.28 -14.65
C GLU A 286 -15.32 -8.45 -14.10
N VAL A 287 -15.82 -8.80 -12.91
CA VAL A 287 -16.95 -8.06 -12.33
C VAL A 287 -16.58 -6.62 -11.98
N SER A 288 -15.33 -6.38 -11.55
CA SER A 288 -14.79 -5.05 -11.26
C SER A 288 -14.82 -4.14 -12.48
N VAL A 289 -14.30 -4.63 -13.63
CA VAL A 289 -14.26 -3.81 -14.84
C VAL A 289 -15.66 -3.61 -15.44
N LEU A 290 -16.57 -4.58 -15.26
CA LEU A 290 -17.97 -4.43 -15.66
C LEU A 290 -18.73 -3.41 -14.80
N LEU A 291 -18.44 -3.31 -13.49
CA LEU A 291 -18.96 -2.24 -12.64
C LEU A 291 -18.43 -0.88 -13.09
N PHE A 292 -17.14 -0.79 -13.38
CA PHE A 292 -16.52 0.44 -13.86
C PHE A 292 -17.15 0.90 -15.19
N ASP A 293 -17.29 0.02 -16.17
CA ASP A 293 -17.96 0.30 -17.47
C ASP A 293 -19.42 0.72 -17.27
N LEU A 294 -20.16 0.00 -16.42
CA LEU A 294 -21.56 0.29 -16.13
C LEU A 294 -21.71 1.71 -15.57
N TRP A 295 -20.96 2.07 -14.53
CA TRP A 295 -21.10 3.37 -13.90
C TRP A 295 -20.52 4.49 -14.77
N SER A 296 -19.39 4.26 -15.45
CA SER A 296 -18.76 5.26 -16.30
C SER A 296 -19.52 5.47 -17.61
N ARG A 297 -19.68 4.44 -18.44
CA ARG A 297 -20.22 4.58 -19.81
C ARG A 297 -21.74 4.55 -19.85
N VAL A 298 -22.37 3.65 -19.09
CA VAL A 298 -23.83 3.43 -19.17
C VAL A 298 -24.60 4.42 -18.32
N TYR A 299 -24.13 4.68 -17.10
CA TYR A 299 -24.75 5.67 -16.20
C TYR A 299 -24.24 7.09 -16.46
N GLY A 300 -23.06 7.22 -17.08
CA GLY A 300 -22.48 8.52 -17.41
C GLY A 300 -21.96 9.26 -16.18
N TYR A 301 -21.57 8.53 -15.12
CA TYR A 301 -21.04 9.16 -13.93
C TYR A 301 -19.66 9.78 -14.18
N PRO A 302 -19.40 10.99 -13.65
CA PRO A 302 -18.05 11.50 -13.48
C PRO A 302 -17.16 10.47 -12.77
N LEU A 303 -15.87 10.45 -13.10
CA LEU A 303 -14.93 9.47 -12.54
C LEU A 303 -14.91 9.48 -11.01
N GLU A 304 -15.04 10.65 -10.38
CA GLU A 304 -15.16 10.78 -8.92
C GLU A 304 -16.28 9.89 -8.36
N TYR A 305 -17.44 9.88 -9.02
CA TYR A 305 -18.63 9.16 -8.55
C TYR A 305 -18.57 7.66 -8.90
N VAL A 306 -17.85 7.30 -9.96
CA VAL A 306 -17.50 5.90 -10.24
C VAL A 306 -16.58 5.38 -9.12
N ILE A 307 -15.58 6.16 -8.72
CA ILE A 307 -14.69 5.80 -7.60
C ILE A 307 -15.47 5.72 -6.29
N GLU A 308 -16.37 6.67 -6.00
CA GLU A 308 -17.25 6.61 -4.81
C GLU A 308 -18.15 5.38 -4.81
N ALA A 309 -18.68 4.97 -5.98
CA ALA A 309 -19.48 3.76 -6.07
C ALA A 309 -18.64 2.48 -5.87
N LEU A 310 -17.35 2.49 -6.21
CA LEU A 310 -16.44 1.35 -5.99
C LEU A 310 -15.91 1.29 -4.55
N ALA A 311 -15.36 2.40 -4.07
CA ALA A 311 -14.79 2.58 -2.73
C ALA A 311 -15.52 3.74 -2.03
N PRO A 312 -16.64 3.44 -1.34
CA PRO A 312 -17.47 4.45 -0.70
C PRO A 312 -16.75 5.15 0.45
N THR A 313 -17.03 6.45 0.62
CA THR A 313 -16.51 7.26 1.72
C THR A 313 -17.41 7.08 2.95
N THR A 314 -16.88 6.58 4.07
CA THR A 314 -17.70 6.16 5.23
C THR A 314 -17.40 6.94 6.51
N GLU A 315 -18.26 6.79 7.51
CA GLU A 315 -18.02 7.26 8.90
C GLU A 315 -17.58 8.73 8.99
N ARG A 316 -16.54 9.02 9.78
CA ARG A 316 -15.99 10.37 9.98
C ARG A 316 -15.59 11.02 8.66
N ASP A 317 -14.98 10.27 7.75
CA ASP A 317 -14.58 10.79 6.44
C ASP A 317 -15.77 11.33 5.65
N PHE A 318 -16.91 10.66 5.73
CA PHE A 318 -18.13 11.15 5.11
C PHE A 318 -18.63 12.45 5.76
N LEU A 319 -18.63 12.53 7.09
CA LEU A 319 -19.18 13.66 7.84
C LEU A 319 -18.40 14.97 7.63
N ILE A 320 -17.11 14.88 7.32
CA ILE A 320 -16.26 16.06 7.10
C ILE A 320 -16.18 16.52 5.65
N LEU A 321 -16.78 15.78 4.72
CA LEU A 321 -16.95 16.25 3.35
C LEU A 321 -17.85 17.49 3.31
N PRO A 322 -17.70 18.37 2.30
CA PRO A 322 -18.65 19.45 2.05
C PRO A 322 -20.09 18.90 1.90
N GLN A 323 -21.09 19.64 2.41
CA GLN A 323 -22.51 19.25 2.40
C GLN A 323 -23.01 18.82 1.01
N GLU A 324 -22.60 19.53 -0.05
CA GLU A 324 -22.95 19.19 -1.43
C GLU A 324 -22.44 17.80 -1.84
N LYS A 325 -21.21 17.43 -1.44
CA LYS A 325 -20.67 16.10 -1.68
C LYS A 325 -21.40 15.04 -0.85
N GLN A 326 -21.72 15.32 0.41
CA GLN A 326 -22.47 14.38 1.27
C GLN A 326 -23.81 14.01 0.65
N GLU A 327 -24.56 14.98 0.10
CA GLU A 327 -25.85 14.73 -0.54
C GLU A 327 -25.73 13.78 -1.74
N ILE A 328 -24.75 14.03 -2.60
CA ILE A 328 -24.51 13.22 -3.80
C ILE A 328 -23.97 11.84 -3.43
N TYR A 329 -23.00 11.76 -2.53
CA TYR A 329 -22.38 10.51 -2.10
C TYR A 329 -23.40 9.62 -1.40
N LYS A 330 -24.27 10.19 -0.57
CA LYS A 330 -25.39 9.46 0.04
C LYS A 330 -26.32 8.85 -1.01
N ALA A 331 -26.64 9.59 -2.07
CA ALA A 331 -27.46 9.06 -3.15
C ALA A 331 -26.76 7.91 -3.90
N ILE A 332 -25.45 8.03 -4.15
CA ILE A 332 -24.63 6.98 -4.77
C ILE A 332 -24.60 5.74 -3.88
N GLN A 333 -24.27 5.89 -2.60
CA GLN A 333 -24.17 4.80 -1.64
C GLN A 333 -25.51 4.08 -1.48
N VAL A 334 -26.62 4.81 -1.29
CA VAL A 334 -27.96 4.20 -1.22
C VAL A 334 -28.29 3.40 -2.48
N ALA A 335 -27.87 3.87 -3.65
CA ALA A 335 -28.15 3.20 -4.90
C ALA A 335 -27.22 1.99 -5.18
N HIS A 336 -25.98 2.02 -4.69
CA HIS A 336 -24.90 1.17 -5.22
C HIS A 336 -24.12 0.37 -4.18
N LEU A 337 -24.28 0.62 -2.88
CA LEU A 337 -23.49 -0.05 -1.83
C LEU A 337 -23.54 -1.58 -1.93
N HIS A 338 -24.69 -2.16 -2.28
CA HIS A 338 -24.83 -3.62 -2.47
C HIS A 338 -24.06 -4.18 -3.69
N GLY A 339 -23.67 -3.33 -4.63
CA GLY A 339 -22.83 -3.65 -5.78
C GLY A 339 -21.39 -3.18 -5.65
N SER A 340 -21.05 -2.43 -4.59
CA SER A 340 -19.69 -1.98 -4.31
C SER A 340 -18.81 -3.17 -3.91
N PRO A 341 -17.59 -3.31 -4.46
CA PRO A 341 -16.62 -4.29 -4.01
C PRO A 341 -16.29 -4.22 -2.53
N ASP A 342 -16.31 -5.36 -1.84
CA ASP A 342 -15.90 -5.47 -0.43
C ASP A 342 -14.82 -6.56 -0.27
N GLY A 343 -14.05 -6.47 0.81
CA GLY A 343 -12.85 -7.29 1.04
C GLY A 343 -11.57 -6.65 0.49
N PRO A 344 -10.46 -7.40 0.49
CA PRO A 344 -9.15 -6.83 0.22
C PRO A 344 -8.88 -6.70 -1.28
N TRP A 345 -8.83 -5.47 -1.83
CA TRP A 345 -8.60 -5.25 -3.25
C TRP A 345 -7.85 -3.94 -3.58
N PHE A 346 -7.05 -4.00 -4.63
CA PHE A 346 -6.40 -2.85 -5.25
C PHE A 346 -6.49 -2.95 -6.77
N PHE A 347 -7.00 -1.91 -7.43
CA PHE A 347 -7.15 -1.84 -8.88
C PHE A 347 -6.11 -0.93 -9.51
N ILE A 348 -5.58 -1.36 -10.66
CA ILE A 348 -4.88 -0.50 -11.61
C ILE A 348 -5.61 -0.57 -12.95
N ILE A 349 -6.01 0.58 -13.48
CA ILE A 349 -6.82 0.70 -14.69
C ILE A 349 -6.08 1.54 -15.72
N ALA A 350 -5.85 0.98 -16.90
CA ALA A 350 -5.41 1.72 -18.09
C ALA A 350 -6.65 2.05 -18.94
N ARG A 351 -6.96 3.33 -19.13
CA ARG A 351 -8.15 3.79 -19.84
C ARG A 351 -7.81 4.72 -20.99
N ASN A 352 -8.46 4.49 -22.13
CA ASN A 352 -8.62 5.50 -23.16
C ASN A 352 -10.01 6.12 -23.00
N GLU A 353 -10.11 7.43 -22.78
CA GLU A 353 -11.38 8.16 -22.81
C GLU A 353 -11.47 8.86 -24.18
N PRO A 354 -12.08 8.22 -25.20
CA PRO A 354 -12.02 8.68 -26.57
C PRO A 354 -12.82 9.97 -26.80
N TYR A 355 -13.81 10.28 -25.97
CA TYR A 355 -14.66 11.46 -26.13
C TYR A 355 -14.00 12.71 -25.55
N GLU A 356 -13.25 12.57 -24.46
CA GLU A 356 -12.48 13.68 -23.87
C GLU A 356 -11.02 13.71 -24.36
N LYS A 357 -10.63 12.73 -25.17
CA LYS A 357 -9.27 12.55 -25.72
C LYS A 357 -8.19 12.48 -24.64
N ARG A 358 -8.36 11.53 -23.71
CA ARG A 358 -7.43 11.33 -22.58
C ARG A 358 -6.97 9.89 -22.46
N PHE A 359 -5.69 9.68 -22.23
CA PHE A 359 -5.15 8.42 -21.72
C PHE A 359 -5.00 8.53 -20.21
N GLN A 360 -5.36 7.48 -19.48
CA GLN A 360 -5.32 7.49 -18.04
C GLN A 360 -4.77 6.20 -17.46
N LEU A 361 -4.01 6.37 -16.38
CA LEU A 361 -3.68 5.32 -15.42
C LEU A 361 -4.33 5.68 -14.09
N ILE A 362 -5.17 4.79 -13.57
CA ILE A 362 -5.98 5.02 -12.38
C ILE A 362 -5.64 3.94 -11.36
N GLY A 363 -5.27 4.33 -10.14
CA GLY A 363 -5.15 3.41 -9.01
C GLY A 363 -6.26 3.66 -8.01
N ILE A 364 -6.93 2.60 -7.55
CA ILE A 364 -8.02 2.68 -6.55
C ILE A 364 -7.79 1.58 -5.52
N THR A 365 -7.73 1.94 -4.23
CA THR A 365 -7.62 0.98 -3.12
C THR A 365 -8.97 0.79 -2.42
N ASP A 366 -9.17 -0.41 -1.85
CA ASP A 366 -10.30 -0.68 -0.97
C ASP A 366 -10.33 0.26 0.25
N THR A 367 -11.51 0.43 0.84
CA THR A 367 -11.75 1.36 1.96
C THR A 367 -10.94 1.02 3.21
N SER A 368 -10.59 -0.26 3.40
CA SER A 368 -9.82 -0.76 4.54
C SER A 368 -8.32 -0.87 4.28
N MET A 369 -7.86 -0.49 3.08
CA MET A 369 -6.47 -0.54 2.61
C MET A 369 -5.78 -1.90 2.82
N LEU A 370 -6.48 -2.99 2.53
CA LEU A 370 -6.01 -4.33 2.88
C LEU A 370 -4.98 -4.91 1.90
N ARG A 371 -4.60 -4.16 0.85
CA ARG A 371 -3.63 -4.58 -0.16
C ARG A 371 -2.47 -3.59 -0.32
N PRO A 372 -1.24 -4.09 -0.54
CA PRO A 372 -0.09 -3.27 -0.87
C PRO A 372 -0.33 -2.42 -2.12
N GLN A 373 0.01 -1.15 -2.02
CA GLN A 373 -0.06 -0.18 -3.11
C GLN A 373 0.99 0.89 -2.92
N VAL A 374 1.69 1.25 -3.98
CA VAL A 374 2.66 2.34 -4.03
C VAL A 374 2.41 3.14 -5.29
N PHE A 375 2.25 4.44 -5.12
CA PHE A 375 2.15 5.42 -6.20
C PHE A 375 3.47 6.18 -6.32
N ALA A 376 3.85 6.54 -7.54
CA ALA A 376 5.00 7.41 -7.78
C ALA A 376 4.77 8.37 -8.95
N LEU A 377 5.43 9.52 -8.89
CA LEU A 377 5.44 10.51 -9.96
C LEU A 377 6.89 10.93 -10.23
N HIS A 378 7.26 10.88 -11.49
CA HIS A 378 8.50 11.43 -12.02
C HIS A 378 8.15 12.65 -12.87
N GLU A 379 8.62 13.82 -12.47
CA GLU A 379 8.55 15.07 -13.19
C GLU A 379 9.85 15.35 -13.94
N GLY A 380 9.78 16.08 -15.04
CA GLY A 380 10.93 16.37 -15.89
C GLY A 380 10.52 16.54 -17.35
N PRO A 381 11.46 16.49 -18.30
CA PRO A 381 11.15 16.56 -19.73
C PRO A 381 10.23 15.44 -20.20
N VAL A 382 10.38 14.26 -19.59
CA VAL A 382 9.43 13.15 -19.72
C VAL A 382 8.78 12.95 -18.35
N GLN A 383 7.47 13.17 -18.29
CA GLN A 383 6.70 12.98 -17.07
C GLN A 383 6.15 11.55 -17.04
N ILE A 384 6.25 10.87 -15.90
CA ILE A 384 5.88 9.46 -15.76
C ILE A 384 5.11 9.27 -14.46
N GLY A 385 3.91 8.70 -14.55
CA GLY A 385 3.14 8.20 -13.41
C GLY A 385 3.30 6.69 -13.28
N LEU A 386 3.58 6.19 -12.09
CA LEU A 386 3.72 4.76 -11.82
C LEU A 386 2.86 4.32 -10.64
N ILE A 387 2.36 3.09 -10.73
CA ILE A 387 1.57 2.44 -9.69
C ILE A 387 2.03 0.99 -9.60
N ALA A 388 2.33 0.47 -8.42
CA ALA A 388 2.69 -0.93 -8.24
C ALA A 388 2.26 -1.46 -6.86
N SER A 389 2.30 -2.78 -6.64
CA SER A 389 2.10 -3.31 -5.28
C SER A 389 3.30 -3.05 -4.37
N GLU A 390 4.52 -2.99 -4.92
CA GLU A 390 5.72 -2.71 -4.14
C GLU A 390 6.66 -1.74 -4.84
N LYS A 391 7.40 -0.94 -4.06
CA LYS A 391 8.30 0.11 -4.58
C LYS A 391 9.40 -0.41 -5.52
N GLN A 392 10.00 -1.57 -5.30
CA GLN A 392 11.09 -2.08 -6.16
C GLN A 392 10.64 -2.29 -7.60
N ALA A 393 9.37 -2.61 -7.84
CA ALA A 393 8.84 -2.74 -9.19
C ALA A 393 8.84 -1.38 -9.93
N ILE A 394 8.56 -0.28 -9.22
CA ILE A 394 8.67 1.09 -9.75
C ILE A 394 10.13 1.42 -10.03
N ASP A 395 11.03 1.14 -9.10
CA ASP A 395 12.47 1.41 -9.28
C ASP A 395 13.04 0.63 -10.47
N ALA A 396 12.63 -0.62 -10.66
CA ALA A 396 13.04 -1.44 -11.80
C ALA A 396 12.56 -0.87 -13.14
N ALA A 397 11.36 -0.28 -13.19
CA ALA A 397 10.82 0.35 -14.39
C ALA A 397 11.61 1.62 -14.72
N LEU A 398 11.81 2.50 -13.73
CA LEU A 398 12.58 3.74 -13.89
C LEU A 398 14.03 3.48 -14.27
N GLN A 399 14.67 2.47 -13.69
CA GLN A 399 16.02 2.06 -14.07
C GLN A 399 16.08 1.59 -15.53
N SER A 400 15.10 0.78 -15.97
CA SER A 400 15.00 0.33 -17.36
C SER A 400 14.77 1.49 -18.34
N LEU A 401 13.96 2.48 -17.94
CA LEU A 401 13.71 3.69 -18.73
C LEU A 401 14.95 4.57 -18.82
N HIS A 402 15.67 4.77 -17.70
CA HIS A 402 16.93 5.53 -17.65
C HIS A 402 18.01 4.93 -18.55
N GLU A 403 18.09 3.59 -18.62
CA GLU A 403 19.02 2.87 -19.50
C GLU A 403 18.77 3.16 -21.00
N GLU A 404 17.52 3.44 -21.40
CA GLU A 404 17.17 3.85 -22.77
C GLU A 404 17.27 5.37 -22.97
N ASP A 405 16.79 6.16 -22.02
CA ASP A 405 16.71 7.61 -22.09
C ASP A 405 17.30 8.26 -20.82
N PRO A 406 18.55 8.77 -20.88
CA PRO A 406 19.20 9.42 -19.75
C PRO A 406 18.52 10.71 -19.25
N ARG A 407 17.53 11.25 -19.98
CA ARG A 407 16.70 12.37 -19.48
C ARG A 407 15.82 11.95 -18.30
N ILE A 408 15.53 10.66 -18.17
CA ILE A 408 14.70 10.08 -17.11
C ILE A 408 15.62 9.69 -15.95
N CYS A 409 15.35 10.19 -14.76
CA CYS A 409 16.07 9.78 -13.55
C CYS A 409 15.62 8.36 -13.14
N PRO A 410 16.53 7.47 -12.68
CA PRO A 410 16.14 6.15 -12.19
C PRO A 410 15.40 6.17 -10.84
N VAL A 411 15.15 7.36 -10.28
CA VAL A 411 14.46 7.60 -9.01
C VAL A 411 13.33 8.59 -9.25
N ALA A 412 12.13 8.30 -8.73
CA ALA A 412 10.98 9.20 -8.81
C ALA A 412 11.14 10.42 -7.89
N ASP A 413 10.45 11.52 -8.19
CA ASP A 413 10.39 12.69 -7.31
C ASP A 413 9.68 12.35 -5.99
N ARG A 414 8.63 11.53 -6.05
CA ARG A 414 7.89 11.10 -4.85
C ARG A 414 7.35 9.69 -4.98
N TYR A 415 7.24 9.04 -3.82
CA TYR A 415 6.55 7.78 -3.59
C TYR A 415 5.53 7.99 -2.46
N TRP A 416 4.34 7.42 -2.56
CA TRP A 416 3.33 7.52 -1.49
C TRP A 416 2.29 6.40 -1.56
N ASN A 417 1.46 6.32 -0.53
CA ASN A 417 0.34 5.39 -0.41
C ASN A 417 -0.99 6.19 -0.42
N ALA A 418 -2.07 5.62 -0.96
CA ALA A 418 -3.43 6.16 -0.86
C ALA A 418 -4.13 5.76 0.45
N ARG A 419 -5.06 6.60 0.95
CA ARG A 419 -5.94 6.28 2.08
C ARG A 419 -7.35 5.92 1.60
N GLY A 420 -7.72 4.65 1.71
CA GLY A 420 -8.98 4.10 1.20
C GLY A 420 -10.22 4.85 1.67
N GLY A 421 -11.15 5.16 0.75
CA GLY A 421 -12.43 5.79 1.08
C GLY A 421 -12.33 7.10 1.88
N SER A 422 -11.21 7.82 1.81
CA SER A 422 -10.95 8.97 2.68
C SER A 422 -11.48 10.31 2.15
N HIS A 423 -11.68 11.27 3.04
CA HIS A 423 -11.95 12.67 2.67
C HIS A 423 -10.71 13.41 2.12
N THR A 424 -9.50 12.87 2.31
CA THR A 424 -8.25 13.51 1.91
C THR A 424 -7.90 13.22 0.45
N ASP A 425 -7.87 11.95 0.07
CA ASP A 425 -7.53 11.50 -1.28
C ASP A 425 -8.55 10.56 -1.92
N GLY A 426 -9.51 10.04 -1.14
CA GLY A 426 -10.55 9.16 -1.64
C GLY A 426 -10.10 7.77 -2.01
N GLY A 427 -8.88 7.38 -1.64
CA GLY A 427 -8.28 6.09 -1.97
C GLY A 427 -7.84 5.98 -3.42
N ALA A 428 -7.74 7.09 -4.17
CA ALA A 428 -7.48 7.02 -5.61
C ALA A 428 -6.61 8.15 -6.15
N PHE A 429 -5.75 7.79 -7.11
CA PHE A 429 -4.95 8.73 -7.90
C PHE A 429 -5.07 8.44 -9.39
N ILE A 430 -5.16 9.51 -10.17
CA ILE A 430 -5.44 9.50 -11.61
C ILE A 430 -4.33 10.24 -12.34
N PHE A 431 -3.53 9.52 -13.11
CA PHE A 431 -2.53 10.09 -14.01
C PHE A 431 -3.14 10.23 -15.40
N THR A 432 -3.27 11.46 -15.89
CA THR A 432 -3.93 11.78 -17.15
C THR A 432 -2.95 12.40 -18.14
N VAL A 433 -2.93 11.87 -19.36
CA VAL A 433 -2.30 12.49 -20.54
C VAL A 433 -3.41 12.93 -21.49
N ASP A 434 -3.55 14.24 -21.66
CA ASP A 434 -4.53 14.84 -22.56
C ASP A 434 -3.95 14.94 -23.99
N TYR A 435 -4.48 14.14 -24.91
CA TYR A 435 -4.05 14.09 -26.30
C TYR A 435 -4.90 14.93 -27.25
N SER A 436 -5.81 15.76 -26.71
CA SER A 436 -6.41 16.85 -27.46
C SER A 436 -5.43 18.00 -27.71
N GLN A 437 -4.40 18.10 -26.86
CA GLN A 437 -3.37 19.14 -26.91
C GLN A 437 -2.19 18.74 -27.81
N PRO A 438 -1.54 19.70 -28.47
CA PRO A 438 -0.35 19.43 -29.29
C PRO A 438 0.86 19.03 -28.44
N THR A 439 0.96 19.56 -27.22
CA THR A 439 2.00 19.20 -26.25
C THR A 439 1.37 18.33 -25.18
N LEU A 440 1.78 17.06 -25.13
CA LEU A 440 1.28 16.11 -24.16
C LEU A 440 1.92 16.38 -22.80
N ARG A 441 1.08 16.63 -21.80
CA ARG A 441 1.49 16.78 -20.40
C ARG A 441 0.78 15.71 -19.58
N LEU A 442 1.51 15.12 -18.65
CA LEU A 442 0.94 14.25 -17.63
C LEU A 442 0.56 15.09 -16.40
N VAL A 443 -0.65 14.87 -15.90
CA VAL A 443 -1.18 15.49 -14.68
C VAL A 443 -1.68 14.39 -13.74
N CYS A 444 -1.30 14.46 -12.46
CA CYS A 444 -1.80 13.56 -11.42
C CYS A 444 -2.83 14.28 -10.54
N THR A 445 -4.01 13.69 -10.34
CA THR A 445 -5.03 14.19 -9.40
C THR A 445 -5.48 13.12 -8.42
N ASN A 446 -5.98 13.50 -7.25
CA ASN A 446 -6.73 12.57 -6.39
C ASN A 446 -8.19 12.41 -6.86
N LYS A 447 -9.00 11.62 -6.13
CA LYS A 447 -10.44 11.41 -6.41
C LYS A 447 -11.24 12.70 -6.60
N PHE A 448 -10.91 13.74 -5.83
CA PHE A 448 -11.62 15.03 -5.82
C PHE A 448 -11.14 16.00 -6.90
N GLY A 449 -10.22 15.58 -7.78
CA GLY A 449 -9.65 16.44 -8.82
C GLY A 449 -8.58 17.41 -8.33
N ARG A 450 -8.11 17.29 -7.08
CA ARG A 450 -6.99 18.10 -6.57
C ARG A 450 -5.70 17.59 -7.21
N GLU A 451 -4.99 18.48 -7.89
CA GLU A 451 -3.71 18.16 -8.50
C GLU A 451 -2.66 17.86 -7.43
N ILE A 452 -1.99 16.72 -7.60
CA ILE A 452 -0.84 16.35 -6.80
C ILE A 452 0.36 17.05 -7.41
N ARG A 453 0.66 18.23 -6.88
CA ARG A 453 1.87 18.99 -7.19
C ARG A 453 2.85 18.85 -6.06
N PHE A 454 4.12 18.79 -6.41
CA PHE A 454 5.20 18.91 -5.45
C PHE A 454 5.82 20.29 -5.62
N ASP A 455 6.26 20.87 -4.50
CA ASP A 455 7.06 22.09 -4.52
C ASP A 455 8.44 21.76 -5.12
N LEU A 456 8.46 21.52 -6.43
CA LEU A 456 9.69 21.60 -7.19
C LEU A 456 10.14 23.04 -7.03
N SER A 457 11.27 23.24 -6.34
CA SER A 457 11.81 24.57 -6.14
C SER A 457 11.86 25.24 -7.52
N PRO A 458 11.28 26.45 -7.71
CA PRO A 458 11.33 27.16 -8.99
C PRO A 458 12.76 27.39 -9.49
N LYS A 459 13.75 27.17 -8.61
CA LYS A 459 15.19 27.36 -8.78
C LYS A 459 15.89 26.19 -9.48
N ALA A 460 15.29 24.99 -9.53
CA ALA A 460 15.87 23.80 -10.16
C ALA A 460 15.63 23.70 -11.68
N ARG A 461 15.12 24.75 -12.35
CA ARG A 461 15.08 24.83 -13.83
C ARG A 461 16.47 25.04 -14.49
N GLY A 462 17.54 24.66 -13.80
CA GLY A 462 18.84 24.44 -14.42
C GLY A 462 18.71 23.26 -15.37
N GLY A 463 19.29 23.37 -16.57
CA GLY A 463 19.12 22.37 -17.62
C GLY A 463 19.33 20.94 -17.13
N LEU A 464 18.64 20.00 -17.79
CA LEU A 464 18.86 18.56 -17.73
C LEU A 464 20.30 18.25 -17.32
N PRO A 465 20.57 17.29 -16.42
CA PRO A 465 21.89 16.69 -16.38
C PRO A 465 22.14 16.18 -17.80
N LEU A 466 22.93 16.92 -18.57
CA LEU A 466 23.48 16.39 -19.81
C LEU A 466 24.14 15.09 -19.37
N PRO A 467 23.83 13.96 -20.03
CA PRO A 467 24.30 12.67 -19.59
C PRO A 467 25.79 12.81 -19.35
N PHE A 468 26.24 12.47 -18.14
CA PHE A 468 27.65 12.40 -17.78
C PHE A 468 28.37 11.69 -18.91
N ARG A 469 28.96 12.45 -19.84
CA ARG A 469 29.72 11.86 -20.93
C ARG A 469 31.00 11.41 -20.27
N GLU A 470 31.13 10.10 -20.07
CA GLU A 470 32.41 9.44 -19.80
C GLU A 470 33.40 9.90 -20.88
N GLY A 471 34.12 10.99 -20.65
CA GLY A 471 34.89 11.64 -21.71
C GLY A 471 35.13 13.14 -21.52
N ASP A 472 34.22 13.89 -20.90
CA ASP A 472 34.46 15.30 -20.55
C ASP A 472 35.34 15.39 -19.28
N ARG A 473 36.56 14.87 -19.39
CA ARG A 473 37.65 15.04 -18.41
C ARG A 473 38.23 16.46 -18.48
N GLY A 474 37.37 17.46 -18.55
CA GLY A 474 37.77 18.85 -18.37
C GLY A 474 38.10 19.02 -16.89
N ALA A 475 39.39 19.12 -16.55
CA ALA A 475 39.85 19.40 -15.20
C ALA A 475 39.14 20.64 -14.64
N ARG A 476 38.15 20.43 -13.76
CA ARG A 476 37.50 21.49 -12.99
C ARG A 476 37.72 21.18 -11.52
N SER A 477 38.26 22.17 -10.82
CA SER A 477 38.75 22.03 -9.45
C SER A 477 37.57 21.90 -8.49
N LEU A 478 37.56 20.82 -7.70
CA LEU A 478 36.88 20.83 -6.41
C LEU A 478 37.40 22.04 -5.61
N PRO A 479 36.54 22.78 -4.90
CA PRO A 479 37.04 23.73 -3.92
C PRO A 479 37.93 22.97 -2.94
N THR A 480 39.21 23.37 -2.85
CA THR A 480 40.22 22.66 -2.04
C THR A 480 39.88 22.63 -0.55
N ASN A 481 39.01 23.53 -0.10
CA ASN A 481 38.47 23.63 1.25
C ASN A 481 36.95 23.86 1.12
N PRO A 482 36.05 23.07 1.75
CA PRO A 482 36.26 22.06 2.80
C PRO A 482 36.45 20.61 2.33
N VAL A 483 36.53 20.32 1.02
CA VAL A 483 36.51 18.93 0.51
C VAL A 483 37.61 18.04 1.10
N ALA A 484 38.83 18.54 1.25
CA ALA A 484 39.91 17.72 1.83
C ALA A 484 39.69 17.38 3.32
N ALA A 485 39.07 18.29 4.08
CA ALA A 485 38.79 18.09 5.51
C ALA A 485 37.66 17.08 5.72
N VAL A 486 36.54 17.24 4.99
CA VAL A 486 35.37 16.36 5.13
C VAL A 486 35.63 14.92 4.71
N LEU A 487 36.66 14.67 3.89
CA LEU A 487 37.08 13.34 3.47
C LEU A 487 38.11 12.70 4.41
N ASP A 488 38.65 13.45 5.38
CA ASP A 488 39.63 12.95 6.36
C ASP A 488 38.91 12.11 7.45
N PRO A 489 39.25 10.82 7.62
CA PRO A 489 38.67 9.99 8.67
C PRO A 489 39.01 10.43 10.10
N ALA A 490 39.92 11.39 10.30
CA ALA A 490 40.17 12.01 11.60
C ALA A 490 38.99 12.88 12.09
N GLN A 491 38.17 13.40 11.17
CA GLN A 491 36.95 14.15 11.49
C GLN A 491 35.76 13.17 11.61
N PRO A 492 34.90 13.28 12.64
CA PRO A 492 33.67 12.49 12.69
C PRO A 492 32.76 12.76 11.47
N ALA A 493 32.19 11.70 10.87
CA ALA A 493 31.33 11.82 9.68
C ALA A 493 30.14 12.78 9.87
N THR A 494 29.60 12.89 11.09
CA THR A 494 28.54 13.85 11.43
C THR A 494 28.98 15.31 11.34
N ALA A 495 30.22 15.61 11.75
CA ALA A 495 30.80 16.94 11.62
C ALA A 495 31.12 17.25 10.14
N ALA A 496 31.69 16.27 9.43
CA ALA A 496 31.95 16.37 7.99
C ALA A 496 30.65 16.60 7.19
N PHE A 497 29.56 15.93 7.56
CA PHE A 497 28.22 16.14 6.99
C PHE A 497 27.71 17.56 7.21
N SER A 498 27.84 18.09 8.44
CA SER A 498 27.40 19.46 8.76
C SER A 498 28.17 20.51 7.97
N GLU A 499 29.47 20.32 7.78
CA GLU A 499 30.33 21.22 7.00
C GLU A 499 30.02 21.15 5.51
N LEU A 500 29.85 19.93 4.98
CA LEU A 500 29.59 19.69 3.56
C LEU A 500 28.19 20.18 3.12
N THR A 501 27.17 20.02 3.96
CA THR A 501 25.79 20.43 3.62
C THR A 501 25.65 21.95 3.44
N GLY A 502 26.46 22.75 4.13
CA GLY A 502 26.55 24.20 3.90
C GLY A 502 27.02 24.56 2.49
N GLU A 503 27.96 23.80 1.94
CA GLU A 503 28.49 24.00 0.59
C GLU A 503 27.58 23.40 -0.50
N LEU A 504 27.07 22.19 -0.27
CA LEU A 504 26.21 21.44 -1.19
C LEU A 504 24.98 22.23 -1.64
N ALA A 505 24.49 23.16 -0.81
CA ALA A 505 23.39 24.05 -1.16
C ALA A 505 23.62 24.74 -2.51
N THR A 506 24.87 25.12 -2.82
CA THR A 506 25.23 25.90 -4.01
C THR A 506 25.86 25.08 -5.14
N TRP A 507 26.10 23.78 -4.92
CA TRP A 507 26.78 22.91 -5.87
C TRP A 507 25.89 22.55 -7.06
N GLY A 508 26.47 22.50 -8.25
CA GLY A 508 25.83 21.91 -9.43
C GLY A 508 26.22 20.43 -9.61
N TYR A 509 25.60 19.77 -10.58
CA TYR A 509 25.84 18.34 -10.85
C TYR A 509 27.31 17.99 -11.10
N GLU A 510 28.06 18.86 -11.80
CA GLU A 510 29.49 18.64 -12.08
C GLU A 510 30.33 18.59 -10.80
N THR A 511 30.15 19.56 -9.90
CA THR A 511 30.89 19.63 -8.62
C THR A 511 30.56 18.44 -7.73
N LEU A 512 29.27 18.08 -7.65
CA LEU A 512 28.82 16.91 -6.91
C LEU A 512 29.50 15.64 -7.42
N ALA A 513 29.52 15.39 -8.72
CA ALA A 513 30.13 14.17 -9.23
C ALA A 513 31.65 14.14 -9.04
N ALA A 514 32.34 15.28 -9.21
CA ALA A 514 33.76 15.37 -8.90
C ALA A 514 34.02 15.01 -7.41
N PHE A 515 33.13 15.42 -6.50
CA PHE A 515 33.22 15.08 -5.09
C PHE A 515 32.97 13.59 -4.85
N LEU A 516 31.98 12.99 -5.51
CA LEU A 516 31.68 11.56 -5.40
C LEU A 516 32.82 10.69 -5.97
N GLU A 517 33.43 11.11 -7.08
CA GLU A 517 34.62 10.46 -7.63
C GLU A 517 35.80 10.53 -6.67
N GLU A 518 36.05 11.71 -6.07
CA GLU A 518 37.11 11.86 -5.06
C GLU A 518 36.81 11.03 -3.80
N SER A 519 35.55 10.96 -3.38
CA SER A 519 35.12 10.12 -2.27
C SER A 519 35.44 8.64 -2.53
N LEU A 520 35.20 8.14 -3.74
CA LEU A 520 35.58 6.78 -4.13
C LEU A 520 37.10 6.57 -4.16
N ARG A 521 37.86 7.56 -4.67
CA ARG A 521 39.33 7.52 -4.63
C ARG A 521 39.83 7.44 -3.20
N THR A 522 39.31 8.26 -2.29
CA THR A 522 39.69 8.27 -0.87
C THR A 522 39.29 6.96 -0.18
N ALA A 523 38.08 6.45 -0.41
CA ALA A 523 37.63 5.16 0.14
C ALA A 523 38.51 3.97 -0.30
N SER A 524 39.20 4.07 -1.44
CA SER A 524 40.13 3.03 -1.92
C SER A 524 41.48 3.02 -1.20
N GLN A 525 41.83 4.07 -0.45
CA GLN A 525 43.14 4.22 0.21
C GLN A 525 43.30 3.33 1.45
N GLY A 526 42.19 2.96 2.11
CA GLY A 526 42.23 2.15 3.33
C GLY A 526 40.87 1.95 3.97
N ASP A 527 40.81 1.04 4.96
CA ASP A 527 39.55 0.69 5.62
C ASP A 527 38.98 1.81 6.50
N ALA A 528 39.85 2.64 7.09
CA ALA A 528 39.42 3.80 7.87
C ALA A 528 38.73 4.84 6.99
N GLN A 529 39.33 5.16 5.84
CA GLN A 529 38.74 6.03 4.82
C GLN A 529 37.43 5.43 4.30
N ARG A 530 37.39 4.13 4.00
CA ARG A 530 36.17 3.47 3.53
C ARG A 530 35.03 3.58 4.52
N ALA A 531 35.30 3.32 5.80
CA ALA A 531 34.30 3.44 6.87
C ALA A 531 33.73 4.85 6.94
N HIS A 532 34.61 5.85 6.98
CA HIS A 532 34.25 7.27 7.03
C HIS A 532 33.41 7.71 5.82
N ILE A 533 33.86 7.38 4.61
CA ILE A 533 33.15 7.75 3.38
C ILE A 533 31.80 7.06 3.29
N LEU A 534 31.71 5.78 3.64
CA LEU A 534 30.41 5.08 3.64
C LEU A 534 29.43 5.73 4.62
N GLU A 535 29.88 6.09 5.83
CA GLU A 535 29.05 6.78 6.82
C GLU A 535 28.62 8.18 6.32
N LEU A 536 29.54 8.97 5.76
CA LEU A 536 29.25 10.29 5.20
C LEU A 536 28.23 10.21 4.06
N LEU A 537 28.42 9.30 3.10
CA LEU A 537 27.49 9.10 1.99
C LEU A 537 26.11 8.62 2.47
N THR A 538 26.09 7.79 3.52
CA THR A 538 24.84 7.32 4.14
C THR A 538 24.10 8.48 4.82
N LEU A 539 24.79 9.36 5.55
CA LEU A 539 24.19 10.57 6.12
C LEU A 539 23.62 11.50 5.03
N LEU A 540 24.33 11.65 3.90
CA LEU A 540 23.86 12.43 2.75
C LEU A 540 22.62 11.82 2.07
N LEU A 541 22.47 10.49 2.13
CA LEU A 541 21.31 9.76 1.60
C LEU A 541 20.11 9.89 2.54
N ASP A 542 20.34 9.70 3.84
CA ASP A 542 19.32 9.54 4.87
C ASP A 542 18.73 10.87 5.38
N ARG A 543 19.55 11.94 5.44
CA ARG A 543 19.14 13.23 5.99
C ARG A 543 18.60 14.17 4.92
N ARG A 544 17.70 15.07 5.31
CA ARG A 544 17.23 16.19 4.48
C ARG A 544 18.03 17.45 4.79
N TYR A 545 18.40 18.17 3.74
CA TYR A 545 19.21 19.39 3.79
C TYR A 545 19.00 20.20 2.52
N ARG A 546 19.15 21.52 2.66
CA ARG A 546 18.96 22.51 1.61
C ARG A 546 19.80 22.24 0.37
N ILE A 547 19.16 22.32 -0.80
CA ILE A 547 19.80 22.26 -2.13
C ILE A 547 19.16 23.29 -3.07
N GLU A 548 19.98 24.11 -3.72
CA GLU A 548 19.45 25.19 -4.58
C GLU A 548 19.57 24.91 -6.08
N LYS A 549 20.62 24.21 -6.51
CA LYS A 549 20.92 23.97 -7.94
C LYS A 549 20.76 22.52 -8.39
N LEU A 550 20.39 21.62 -7.49
CA LEU A 550 20.22 20.20 -7.76
C LEU A 550 18.75 19.81 -7.61
N GLU A 551 18.35 18.76 -8.30
CA GLU A 551 17.12 18.05 -7.98
C GLU A 551 17.44 16.89 -7.04
N ARG A 552 16.62 16.71 -6.00
CA ARG A 552 16.83 15.68 -4.97
C ARG A 552 16.89 14.27 -5.56
N LYS A 553 15.99 13.94 -6.51
CA LYS A 553 15.96 12.62 -7.16
C LYS A 553 17.29 12.25 -7.80
N TRP A 554 17.96 13.21 -8.44
CA TRP A 554 19.25 13.00 -9.08
C TRP A 554 20.39 12.90 -8.07
N LEU A 555 20.39 13.74 -7.04
CA LEU A 555 21.35 13.60 -5.96
C LEU A 555 21.25 12.22 -5.31
N ARG A 556 20.04 11.75 -5.01
CA ARG A 556 19.80 10.41 -4.49
C ARG A 556 20.30 9.33 -5.44
N ALA A 557 19.97 9.39 -6.72
CA ALA A 557 20.44 8.42 -7.72
C ALA A 557 21.98 8.36 -7.78
N LEU A 558 22.66 9.50 -7.72
CA LEU A 558 24.12 9.59 -7.72
C LEU A 558 24.74 9.06 -6.41
N LEU A 559 24.14 9.35 -5.26
CA LEU A 559 24.58 8.82 -3.96
C LEU A 559 24.43 7.30 -3.91
N GLU A 560 23.27 6.75 -4.29
CA GLU A 560 23.03 5.30 -4.33
C GLU A 560 24.00 4.60 -5.29
N LYS A 561 24.24 5.18 -6.49
CA LYS A 561 25.25 4.69 -7.43
C LYS A 561 26.64 4.67 -6.81
N THR A 562 27.03 5.72 -6.09
CA THR A 562 28.34 5.85 -5.46
C THR A 562 28.51 4.88 -4.29
N ILE A 563 27.50 4.72 -3.43
CA ILE A 563 27.50 3.73 -2.35
C ILE A 563 27.64 2.32 -2.92
N ASN A 564 26.89 1.99 -3.99
CA ASN A 564 27.01 0.69 -4.65
C ASN A 564 28.44 0.45 -5.22
N ALA A 565 29.04 1.46 -5.83
CA ALA A 565 30.42 1.39 -6.35
C ALA A 565 31.46 1.25 -5.21
N LEU A 566 31.26 1.94 -4.09
CA LEU A 566 32.09 1.80 -2.90
C LEU A 566 32.00 0.38 -2.35
N CYS A 567 30.79 -0.16 -2.19
CA CYS A 567 30.59 -1.55 -1.78
C CYS A 567 31.23 -2.54 -2.76
N ASP A 568 31.16 -2.28 -4.07
CA ASP A 568 31.84 -3.10 -5.08
C ASP A 568 33.37 -3.09 -4.97
N SER A 569 33.96 -2.00 -4.48
CA SER A 569 35.40 -1.91 -4.28
C SER A 569 35.92 -2.79 -3.13
N VAL A 570 35.02 -3.30 -2.28
CA VAL A 570 35.38 -4.18 -1.16
C VAL A 570 35.88 -5.53 -1.71
N PRO A 571 37.05 -6.01 -1.26
CA PRO A 571 37.61 -7.28 -1.73
C PRO A 571 36.68 -8.44 -1.40
N LEU A 572 36.60 -9.42 -2.31
CA LEU A 572 35.83 -10.64 -2.07
C LEU A 572 36.40 -11.40 -0.86
N LEU A 573 35.53 -12.06 -0.10
CA LEU A 573 35.93 -12.85 1.06
C LEU A 573 37.05 -13.84 0.70
N GLY A 574 38.15 -13.80 1.47
CA GLY A 574 39.33 -14.66 1.26
C GLY A 574 40.39 -14.11 0.31
N THR A 575 40.17 -12.95 -0.32
CA THR A 575 41.13 -12.39 -1.31
C THR A 575 42.11 -11.36 -0.77
N ALA A 576 41.80 -10.71 0.35
CA ALA A 576 42.64 -9.66 0.96
C ALA A 576 42.80 -9.88 2.48
N PRO A 577 43.75 -10.72 2.91
CA PRO A 577 44.01 -10.91 4.34
C PRO A 577 44.53 -9.61 4.96
N GLY A 578 43.79 -9.06 5.94
CA GLY A 578 44.14 -7.82 6.62
C GLY A 578 43.07 -6.71 6.54
N SER A 579 42.06 -6.84 5.67
CA SER A 579 40.94 -5.88 5.64
C SER A 579 39.91 -6.18 6.74
N HIS A 580 39.32 -5.13 7.31
CA HIS A 580 38.19 -5.17 8.23
C HIS A 580 36.88 -5.57 7.52
N TYR A 581 36.86 -5.45 6.19
CA TYR A 581 35.71 -5.71 5.32
C TYR A 581 35.96 -6.91 4.41
N ALA A 582 34.90 -7.65 4.11
CA ALA A 582 34.90 -8.66 3.07
C ALA A 582 33.57 -8.66 2.33
N ARG A 583 33.60 -8.83 1.00
CA ARG A 583 32.41 -8.87 0.16
C ARG A 583 32.01 -10.29 -0.24
N ILE A 584 30.71 -10.55 -0.29
CA ILE A 584 30.12 -11.75 -0.89
C ILE A 584 29.05 -11.33 -1.92
N THR A 585 28.98 -12.11 -2.99
CA THR A 585 27.96 -12.02 -4.04
C THR A 585 27.20 -13.35 -4.13
N TRP A 586 26.12 -13.38 -4.90
CA TRP A 586 25.45 -14.65 -5.23
C TRP A 586 26.44 -15.69 -5.78
N ALA A 587 27.36 -15.30 -6.66
CA ALA A 587 28.33 -16.22 -7.27
C ALA A 587 29.36 -16.76 -6.27
N SER A 588 29.75 -15.96 -5.27
CA SER A 588 30.77 -16.33 -4.27
C SER A 588 30.18 -16.83 -2.94
N ARG A 589 28.86 -17.04 -2.85
CA ARG A 589 28.15 -17.35 -1.59
C ARG A 589 28.65 -18.61 -0.88
N GLU A 590 29.12 -19.59 -1.62
CA GLU A 590 29.65 -20.86 -1.08
C GLU A 590 31.00 -20.67 -0.35
N ALA A 591 31.68 -19.54 -0.56
CA ALA A 591 32.92 -19.21 0.15
C ALA A 591 32.67 -18.65 1.57
N LEU A 592 31.42 -18.57 2.02
CA LEU A 592 31.08 -18.06 3.36
C LEU A 592 31.80 -18.88 4.45
N ALA A 593 32.70 -18.22 5.17
CA ALA A 593 33.45 -18.76 6.29
C ALA A 593 33.32 -17.84 7.51
N ALA A 594 33.82 -18.29 8.67
CA ALA A 594 33.89 -17.45 9.86
C ALA A 594 34.79 -16.22 9.63
N PRO A 595 34.50 -15.06 10.27
CA PRO A 595 35.34 -13.87 10.15
C PRO A 595 36.74 -14.18 10.70
N THR A 596 37.76 -13.79 9.94
CA THR A 596 39.17 -13.94 10.36
C THR A 596 39.69 -12.56 10.75
N PRO A 597 40.15 -12.34 12.00
CA PRO A 597 40.63 -11.02 12.41
C PRO A 597 41.70 -10.46 11.46
N PRO A 598 41.65 -9.15 11.12
CA PRO A 598 40.76 -8.12 11.68
C PRO A 598 39.38 -8.01 10.99
N THR A 599 39.07 -8.85 10.00
CA THR A 599 37.80 -8.81 9.26
C THR A 599 36.61 -9.05 10.18
N HIS A 600 35.66 -8.12 10.20
CA HIS A 600 34.44 -8.22 11.03
C HIS A 600 33.16 -7.76 10.34
N THR A 601 33.26 -7.04 9.21
CA THR A 601 32.11 -6.56 8.43
C THR A 601 31.95 -7.34 7.13
N LEU A 602 30.78 -7.94 6.95
CA LEU A 602 30.42 -8.64 5.72
C LEU A 602 29.55 -7.75 4.84
N VAL A 603 30.04 -7.42 3.66
CA VAL A 603 29.33 -6.66 2.63
C VAL A 603 28.69 -7.65 1.67
N ILE A 604 27.37 -7.59 1.49
CA ILE A 604 26.60 -8.56 0.71
C ILE A 604 25.92 -7.84 -0.44
N ASP A 605 26.28 -8.21 -1.67
CA ASP A 605 25.51 -7.83 -2.86
C ASP A 605 24.26 -8.71 -2.94
N ALA A 606 23.08 -8.10 -2.77
CA ALA A 606 21.81 -8.80 -2.80
C ALA A 606 21.42 -9.27 -4.22
N THR A 607 22.10 -8.77 -5.26
CA THR A 607 21.83 -9.15 -6.66
C THR A 607 21.95 -10.66 -6.86
N GLY A 608 20.90 -11.26 -7.42
CA GLY A 608 20.85 -12.69 -7.72
C GLY A 608 20.39 -13.57 -6.57
N PHE A 609 20.30 -13.06 -5.33
CA PHE A 609 19.63 -13.79 -4.26
C PHE A 609 18.11 -13.81 -4.50
N PRO A 610 17.45 -14.98 -4.41
CA PRO A 610 16.01 -15.06 -4.56
C PRO A 610 15.31 -14.32 -3.41
N PRO A 611 14.11 -13.75 -3.66
CA PRO A 611 13.40 -12.98 -2.65
C PRO A 611 12.96 -13.81 -1.44
N GLU A 612 12.70 -15.11 -1.64
CA GLU A 612 12.29 -16.08 -0.61
C GLU A 612 12.78 -17.50 -0.93
N GLY A 613 12.57 -18.46 -0.01
CA GLY A 613 13.01 -19.86 -0.14
C GLY A 613 14.37 -20.17 0.52
N ASP A 614 14.83 -21.42 0.38
CA ASP A 614 15.99 -21.95 1.13
C ASP A 614 17.34 -21.26 0.81
N GLN A 615 17.44 -20.64 -0.37
CA GLN A 615 18.62 -19.91 -0.83
C GLN A 615 18.48 -18.40 -0.63
N ALA A 616 17.42 -17.93 0.02
CA ALA A 616 17.15 -16.51 0.21
C ALA A 616 18.24 -15.80 1.03
N LEU A 617 18.35 -14.50 0.79
CA LEU A 617 19.29 -13.62 1.46
C LEU A 617 19.12 -13.61 2.99
N SER A 618 17.88 -13.69 3.47
CA SER A 618 17.56 -13.75 4.91
C SER A 618 18.25 -14.93 5.60
N LEU A 619 18.08 -16.14 5.06
CA LEU A 619 18.71 -17.36 5.57
C LEU A 619 20.23 -17.34 5.38
N PHE A 620 20.74 -16.68 4.34
CA PHE A 620 22.17 -16.45 4.19
C PHE A 620 22.75 -15.62 5.34
N VAL A 621 22.10 -14.51 5.72
CA VAL A 621 22.52 -13.68 6.86
C VAL A 621 22.48 -14.46 8.18
N VAL A 622 21.45 -15.29 8.40
CA VAL A 622 21.38 -16.17 9.58
C VAL A 622 22.55 -17.16 9.63
N ARG A 623 22.91 -17.76 8.48
CA ARG A 623 24.09 -18.66 8.40
C ARG A 623 25.38 -17.90 8.70
N ALA A 624 25.55 -16.71 8.17
CA ALA A 624 26.72 -15.87 8.46
C ALA A 624 26.79 -15.49 9.96
N HIS A 625 25.66 -15.13 10.57
CA HIS A 625 25.61 -14.86 12.01
C HIS A 625 26.02 -16.08 12.86
N ARG A 626 25.57 -17.29 12.49
CA ARG A 626 26.00 -18.53 13.17
C ARG A 626 27.51 -18.75 13.09
N LEU A 627 28.14 -18.27 12.02
CA LEU A 627 29.60 -18.24 11.85
C LEU A 627 30.29 -17.07 12.56
N ARG A 628 29.58 -16.32 13.41
CA ARG A 628 30.06 -15.19 14.25
C ARG A 628 30.23 -13.85 13.55
N TRP A 629 29.70 -13.68 12.33
CA TRP A 629 29.56 -12.34 11.74
C TRP A 629 28.58 -11.49 12.55
N LYS A 630 28.90 -10.20 12.74
CA LYS A 630 28.09 -9.25 13.54
C LYS A 630 27.77 -7.93 12.84
N ARG A 631 28.51 -7.55 11.80
CA ARG A 631 28.25 -6.33 11.02
C ARG A 631 27.96 -6.72 9.58
N PHE A 632 26.81 -6.30 9.08
CA PHE A 632 26.35 -6.59 7.72
C PHE A 632 26.03 -5.29 7.00
N VAL A 633 26.55 -5.15 5.78
CA VAL A 633 26.14 -4.11 4.83
C VAL A 633 25.52 -4.83 3.64
N VAL A 634 24.22 -4.73 3.48
CA VAL A 634 23.46 -5.37 2.41
C VAL A 634 23.09 -4.29 1.39
N TYR A 635 23.54 -4.42 0.15
CA TYR A 635 23.33 -3.41 -0.89
C TYR A 635 22.72 -4.01 -2.16
N ARG A 636 22.12 -3.14 -2.99
CA ARG A 636 21.31 -3.52 -4.16
C ARG A 636 20.10 -4.39 -3.82
N CYS A 637 19.46 -4.16 -2.67
CA CYS A 637 18.18 -4.79 -2.39
C CYS A 637 17.15 -4.41 -3.47
N CYS A 638 16.44 -5.41 -3.97
CA CYS A 638 15.42 -5.28 -5.01
C CYS A 638 14.25 -6.24 -4.77
N GLY A 639 13.70 -6.20 -3.54
CA GLY A 639 12.56 -7.03 -3.13
C GLY A 639 12.91 -8.27 -2.31
N GLN A 640 14.16 -8.42 -1.82
CA GLN A 640 14.49 -9.54 -0.91
C GLN A 640 13.68 -9.42 0.39
N ARG A 641 12.93 -10.48 0.73
CA ARG A 641 11.99 -10.53 1.84
C ARG A 641 12.64 -11.11 3.09
N PHE A 642 11.98 -10.94 4.24
CA PHE A 642 12.35 -11.59 5.51
C PHE A 642 13.76 -11.27 6.03
N LEU A 643 14.42 -10.21 5.57
CA LEU A 643 15.77 -9.88 6.02
C LEU A 643 15.77 -9.63 7.54
N GLY A 644 16.61 -10.35 8.27
CA GLY A 644 16.63 -10.35 9.74
C GLY A 644 15.80 -11.46 10.40
N CYS A 645 14.88 -12.10 9.67
CA CYS A 645 14.10 -13.22 10.18
C CYS A 645 15.01 -14.41 10.53
N GLY A 646 14.75 -15.03 11.68
CA GLY A 646 15.55 -16.14 12.23
C GLY A 646 16.76 -15.71 13.06
N LEU A 647 16.99 -14.41 13.25
CA LEU A 647 17.94 -13.89 14.25
C LEU A 647 17.26 -13.80 15.63
N GLY A 648 17.56 -14.78 16.49
CA GLY A 648 17.06 -14.85 17.87
C GLY A 648 17.92 -14.10 18.89
N GLN A 649 17.58 -14.18 20.19
CA GLN A 649 18.21 -13.44 21.33
C GLN A 649 19.74 -13.36 21.36
N ARG A 650 20.44 -14.32 20.74
CA ARG A 650 21.90 -14.33 20.63
C ARG A 650 22.45 -13.35 19.58
N SER A 651 21.58 -12.61 18.92
CA SER A 651 21.89 -11.61 17.90
C SER A 651 22.09 -10.20 18.48
N HIS A 652 22.00 -10.01 19.80
CA HIS A 652 22.40 -8.75 20.44
C HIS A 652 23.82 -8.31 20.03
N GLY A 653 23.95 -7.05 19.63
CA GLY A 653 25.18 -6.47 19.09
C GLY A 653 25.45 -6.81 17.61
N VAL A 654 24.51 -7.47 16.92
CA VAL A 654 24.48 -7.58 15.46
C VAL A 654 23.81 -6.34 14.87
N ARG A 655 24.39 -5.78 13.81
CA ARG A 655 23.80 -4.69 13.02
C ARG A 655 23.76 -5.05 11.54
N ILE A 656 22.64 -4.71 10.90
CA ILE A 656 22.42 -4.86 9.47
C ILE A 656 22.03 -3.49 8.89
N ASP A 657 22.87 -2.96 8.00
CA ASP A 657 22.59 -1.77 7.19
C ASP A 657 22.08 -2.22 5.81
N VAL A 658 20.93 -1.70 5.39
CA VAL A 658 20.19 -2.16 4.21
C VAL A 658 20.04 -1.01 3.22
N TYR A 659 20.65 -1.17 2.04
CA TYR A 659 20.63 -0.20 0.94
C TYR A 659 19.88 -0.77 -0.27
N GLY A 660 19.07 0.07 -0.92
CA GLY A 660 18.14 -0.32 -1.99
C GLY A 660 16.73 -0.54 -1.45
N SER A 661 15.88 -1.22 -2.22
CA SER A 661 14.48 -1.47 -1.87
C SER A 661 14.32 -2.89 -1.35
N SER A 662 14.26 -3.06 -0.02
CA SER A 662 13.94 -4.36 0.60
C SER A 662 12.52 -4.79 0.25
N GLY A 663 12.21 -6.08 0.33
CA GLY A 663 10.86 -6.61 0.20
C GLY A 663 10.09 -6.65 1.53
N ASP A 664 8.88 -7.19 1.49
CA ASP A 664 8.03 -7.40 2.67
C ASP A 664 8.73 -8.21 3.79
N TYR A 665 8.17 -8.14 5.00
CA TYR A 665 8.54 -8.94 6.17
C TYR A 665 9.98 -8.72 6.67
N LEU A 666 10.67 -7.66 6.26
CA LEU A 666 11.93 -7.28 6.87
C LEU A 666 11.76 -7.13 8.38
N ALA A 667 12.74 -7.62 9.16
CA ALA A 667 12.72 -7.70 10.61
C ALA A 667 11.58 -8.55 11.22
N SER A 668 10.91 -9.40 10.43
CA SER A 668 9.89 -10.30 10.96
C SER A 668 10.50 -11.29 11.96
N GLY A 669 9.95 -11.36 13.17
CA GLY A 669 10.41 -12.22 14.26
C GLY A 669 11.79 -11.87 14.80
N LEU A 670 12.25 -10.63 14.61
CA LEU A 670 13.55 -10.19 15.13
C LEU A 670 13.56 -10.20 16.66
N ASP A 671 14.64 -10.72 17.24
CA ASP A 671 14.81 -10.83 18.68
C ASP A 671 16.28 -10.52 19.05
N GLY A 672 16.64 -9.24 19.02
CA GLY A 672 17.88 -8.68 19.60
C GLY A 672 18.79 -7.89 18.65
N ALA A 673 18.78 -8.15 17.34
CA ALA A 673 19.64 -7.41 16.39
C ALA A 673 19.12 -6.00 16.10
N GLU A 674 19.96 -5.19 15.47
CA GLU A 674 19.58 -3.87 14.95
C GLU A 674 19.56 -3.87 13.42
N ILE A 675 18.52 -3.28 12.81
CA ILE A 675 18.40 -3.15 11.36
C ILE A 675 18.13 -1.68 11.00
N PHE A 676 18.94 -1.15 10.09
CA PHE A 676 18.84 0.21 9.56
C PHE A 676 18.50 0.13 8.07
N VAL A 677 17.35 0.68 7.69
CA VAL A 677 16.86 0.70 6.31
C VAL A 677 17.05 2.10 5.75
N HIS A 678 18.02 2.26 4.84
CA HIS A 678 18.40 3.53 4.20
C HIS A 678 17.50 3.85 3.00
N ASN A 679 16.19 3.66 3.17
CA ASN A 679 15.13 3.83 2.18
C ASN A 679 13.75 3.68 2.86
N ASN A 680 12.68 3.64 2.06
CA ASN A 680 11.36 3.19 2.51
C ASN A 680 11.37 1.67 2.81
N GLY A 681 10.58 1.27 3.80
CA GLY A 681 10.21 -0.12 4.06
C GLY A 681 8.89 -0.50 3.38
N GLN A 682 8.74 -1.78 3.01
CA GLN A 682 7.51 -2.32 2.42
C GLN A 682 6.53 -2.76 3.51
N ASP A 683 5.62 -3.68 3.17
CA ASP A 683 4.58 -4.17 4.06
C ASP A 683 5.12 -5.18 5.09
N GLN A 684 4.42 -5.30 6.22
CA GLN A 684 4.67 -6.27 7.29
C GLN A 684 6.08 -6.18 7.90
N LEU A 685 6.73 -5.02 7.81
CA LEU A 685 7.99 -4.76 8.50
C LEU A 685 7.83 -4.97 10.01
N GLY A 686 8.72 -5.74 10.62
CA GLY A 686 8.68 -6.02 12.05
C GLY A 686 7.48 -6.85 12.49
N GLN A 687 6.89 -7.66 11.62
CA GLN A 687 5.86 -8.61 12.05
C GLN A 687 6.40 -9.50 13.19
N ILE A 688 5.62 -9.68 14.26
CA ILE A 688 5.98 -10.46 15.46
C ILE A 688 7.36 -10.11 16.05
N PHE A 689 7.79 -8.85 15.90
CA PHE A 689 9.06 -8.34 16.45
C PHE A 689 9.08 -8.49 17.98
N HIS A 690 10.14 -9.07 18.53
CA HIS A 690 10.24 -9.37 19.95
C HIS A 690 11.16 -8.40 20.69
N ASP A 691 12.38 -8.20 20.19
CA ASP A 691 13.40 -7.37 20.81
C ASP A 691 14.41 -6.86 19.76
N GLY A 692 15.17 -5.81 20.08
CA GLY A 692 16.12 -5.15 19.19
C GLY A 692 15.65 -3.78 18.68
N LYS A 693 16.27 -3.29 17.61
CA LYS A 693 16.01 -1.95 17.05
C LYS A 693 15.80 -1.98 15.54
N LEU A 694 14.72 -1.34 15.06
CA LEU A 694 14.48 -1.09 13.64
C LEU A 694 14.46 0.42 13.36
N VAL A 695 15.26 0.87 12.40
CA VAL A 695 15.29 2.26 11.95
C VAL A 695 15.00 2.32 10.46
N VAL A 696 14.06 3.18 10.05
CA VAL A 696 13.69 3.37 8.64
C VAL A 696 13.79 4.85 8.29
N TYR A 697 14.65 5.17 7.32
CA TYR A 697 14.91 6.53 6.82
C TYR A 697 13.91 6.98 5.73
N GLY A 698 12.71 6.42 5.76
CA GLY A 698 11.63 6.66 4.81
C GLY A 698 10.27 6.26 5.38
N ASP A 699 9.31 6.01 4.49
CA ASP A 699 7.98 5.52 4.85
C ASP A 699 7.98 3.99 5.12
N VAL A 700 6.96 3.48 5.82
CA VAL A 700 6.69 2.04 6.00
C VAL A 700 5.31 1.65 5.47
N GLY A 701 5.23 0.46 4.89
CA GLY A 701 4.01 -0.08 4.28
C GLY A 701 2.97 -0.58 5.29
N GLN A 702 1.99 -1.33 4.76
CA GLN A 702 0.83 -1.85 5.50
C GLN A 702 1.26 -2.77 6.65
N THR A 703 0.49 -2.78 7.74
CA THR A 703 0.63 -3.71 8.87
C THR A 703 2.03 -3.74 9.49
N PHE A 704 2.71 -2.59 9.48
CA PHE A 704 3.95 -2.37 10.20
C PHE A 704 3.80 -2.81 11.67
N PHE A 705 4.76 -3.60 12.18
CA PHE A 705 4.76 -4.12 13.55
C PHE A 705 3.54 -4.99 13.93
N TYR A 706 2.91 -5.65 12.95
CA TYR A 706 1.84 -6.62 13.19
C TYR A 706 2.24 -7.64 14.26
N GLY A 707 1.47 -7.74 15.34
CA GLY A 707 1.67 -8.77 16.36
C GLY A 707 2.97 -8.64 17.19
N ALA A 708 3.67 -7.50 17.11
CA ALA A 708 4.91 -7.26 17.85
C ALA A 708 4.74 -7.47 19.36
N LYS A 709 5.79 -7.93 20.05
CA LYS A 709 5.86 -8.23 21.49
C LYS A 709 6.68 -7.22 22.28
N GLY A 710 7.60 -6.52 21.62
CA GLY A 710 8.55 -5.62 22.25
C GLY A 710 9.47 -4.93 21.24
N GLY A 711 10.59 -4.39 21.72
CA GLY A 711 11.61 -3.75 20.89
C GLY A 711 11.33 -2.28 20.55
N GLN A 712 12.27 -1.67 19.82
CA GLN A 712 12.25 -0.25 19.47
C GLN A 712 12.16 -0.05 17.95
N ALA A 713 11.34 0.90 17.51
CA ALA A 713 11.30 1.30 16.10
C ALA A 713 11.24 2.82 15.92
N TYR A 714 11.95 3.31 14.90
CA TYR A 714 12.06 4.73 14.56
C TYR A 714 11.82 4.92 13.06
N ILE A 715 10.76 5.66 12.71
CA ILE A 715 10.33 5.88 11.32
C ILE A 715 10.44 7.37 10.98
N LEU A 716 11.22 7.71 9.94
CA LEU A 716 11.35 9.09 9.47
C LEU A 716 10.08 9.60 8.79
N GLY A 717 9.44 8.74 7.99
CA GLY A 717 8.26 9.10 7.19
C GLY A 717 6.95 8.67 7.84
N ASN A 718 5.99 8.32 6.98
CA ASN A 718 4.67 7.86 7.34
C ASN A 718 4.62 6.33 7.51
N ALA A 719 3.63 5.86 8.25
CA ALA A 719 3.15 4.49 8.20
C ALA A 719 1.86 4.42 7.38
N ALA A 720 1.69 3.37 6.57
CA ALA A 720 0.46 3.13 5.82
C ALA A 720 -0.70 2.69 6.76
N GLY A 721 -1.55 1.75 6.33
CA GLY A 721 -2.65 1.26 7.14
C GLY A 721 -2.24 0.22 8.19
N ARG A 722 -2.98 0.19 9.30
CA ARG A 722 -2.91 -0.80 10.39
C ARG A 722 -1.55 -0.95 11.09
N PRO A 723 -0.78 0.13 11.34
CA PRO A 723 0.45 0.02 12.11
C PRO A 723 0.16 -0.42 13.55
N LEU A 724 0.98 -1.35 14.05
CA LEU A 724 0.89 -2.00 15.36
C LEU A 724 -0.39 -2.82 15.60
N ILE A 725 -1.06 -3.28 14.53
CA ILE A 725 -2.21 -4.15 14.71
C ILE A 725 -1.83 -5.41 15.50
N ASN A 726 -2.65 -5.80 16.50
CA ASN A 726 -2.41 -6.95 17.38
C ASN A 726 -1.09 -6.91 18.17
N ALA A 727 -0.38 -5.78 18.24
CA ALA A 727 0.84 -5.69 19.03
C ALA A 727 0.51 -5.74 20.52
N VAL A 728 1.37 -6.42 21.29
CA VAL A 728 1.20 -6.71 22.71
C VAL A 728 2.51 -6.49 23.47
N GLY A 729 2.48 -6.46 24.79
CA GLY A 729 3.71 -6.36 25.58
C GLY A 729 4.28 -4.95 25.57
N CYS A 730 5.55 -4.78 25.22
CA CYS A 730 6.30 -3.54 25.42
C CYS A 730 6.88 -2.86 24.15
N PRO A 731 6.19 -2.84 22.99
CA PRO A 731 6.71 -2.14 21.81
C PRO A 731 6.88 -0.63 22.09
N ARG A 732 7.97 -0.05 21.57
CA ARG A 732 8.33 1.36 21.69
C ARG A 732 8.56 1.95 20.30
N VAL A 733 7.60 2.72 19.80
CA VAL A 733 7.64 3.19 18.40
C VAL A 733 7.59 4.71 18.33
N VAL A 734 8.43 5.31 17.48
CA VAL A 734 8.37 6.72 17.10
C VAL A 734 8.11 6.83 15.60
N ILE A 735 7.04 7.51 15.22
CA ILE A 735 6.67 7.82 13.84
C ILE A 735 6.70 9.35 13.69
N ASN A 736 7.60 9.86 12.84
CA ASN A 736 7.71 11.31 12.64
C ASN A 736 6.61 11.85 11.71
N GLY A 737 6.25 11.09 10.67
CA GLY A 737 5.12 11.39 9.81
C GLY A 737 3.77 11.13 10.48
N THR A 738 2.85 10.57 9.72
CA THR A 738 1.55 10.12 10.20
C THR A 738 1.34 8.61 10.03
N ALA A 739 0.23 8.10 10.54
CA ALA A 739 -0.32 6.81 10.17
C ALA A 739 -1.60 7.04 9.34
N LEU A 740 -1.75 6.37 8.21
CA LEU A 740 -2.89 6.64 7.32
C LEU A 740 -4.23 6.26 7.95
N ASP A 741 -4.33 5.07 8.55
CA ASP A 741 -5.49 4.67 9.35
C ASP A 741 -5.19 3.43 10.21
N TYR A 742 -6.12 3.10 11.12
CA TYR A 742 -6.08 1.93 12.01
C TYR A 742 -4.83 1.83 12.89
N LEU A 743 -4.27 2.97 13.33
CA LEU A 743 -3.12 2.95 14.24
C LEU A 743 -3.52 2.33 15.59
N ALA A 744 -2.73 1.33 16.00
CA ALA A 744 -2.92 0.58 17.24
C ALA A 744 -4.26 -0.18 17.32
N GLU A 745 -4.76 -0.69 16.19
CA GLU A 745 -5.88 -1.62 16.16
C GLU A 745 -5.56 -2.90 16.96
N SER A 746 -6.45 -3.36 17.83
CA SER A 746 -6.25 -4.52 18.70
C SER A 746 -4.94 -4.46 19.51
N PHE A 747 -4.53 -3.26 19.92
CA PHE A 747 -3.32 -3.05 20.71
C PHE A 747 -3.54 -3.50 22.15
N MET A 748 -2.72 -4.44 22.64
CA MET A 748 -2.85 -5.04 23.96
C MET A 748 -1.55 -4.87 24.74
N ALA A 749 -1.05 -3.64 24.76
CA ALA A 749 0.28 -3.34 25.27
C ALA A 749 0.30 -2.91 26.75
N GLY A 750 -0.81 -2.98 27.49
CA GLY A 750 -0.83 -2.62 28.93
C GLY A 750 -0.50 -1.15 29.23
N ASP A 751 -0.20 -0.80 30.48
CA ASP A 751 0.12 0.59 30.86
C ASP A 751 1.60 0.93 30.59
N PRO A 752 1.90 1.95 29.75
CA PRO A 752 3.27 2.41 29.50
C PRO A 752 4.11 2.69 30.75
N LEU A 753 3.51 3.27 31.80
CA LEU A 753 4.21 3.62 33.04
C LEU A 753 4.55 2.39 33.90
N HIS A 754 3.94 1.24 33.59
CA HIS A 754 4.19 -0.04 34.25
C HIS A 754 4.80 -1.06 33.29
N GLY A 755 5.57 -0.60 32.30
CA GLY A 755 6.33 -1.46 31.38
C GLY A 755 5.57 -1.93 30.15
N GLY A 756 4.30 -1.53 30.00
CA GLY A 756 3.52 -1.72 28.77
C GLY A 756 4.03 -0.87 27.59
N GLY A 757 3.57 -1.09 26.37
CA GLY A 757 4.04 -0.44 25.13
C GLY A 757 3.36 0.88 24.77
N PHE A 758 4.02 1.68 23.93
CA PHE A 758 3.47 2.96 23.42
C PHE A 758 3.94 3.29 22.00
N VAL A 759 3.25 4.25 21.38
CA VAL A 759 3.62 4.90 20.13
C VAL A 759 3.76 6.41 20.36
N VAL A 760 4.76 7.05 19.74
CA VAL A 760 4.87 8.50 19.59
C VAL A 760 4.57 8.85 18.14
N LEU A 761 3.63 9.76 17.90
CA LEU A 761 3.21 10.23 16.58
C LEU A 761 3.42 11.74 16.47
N ASN A 762 4.41 12.17 15.69
CA ASN A 762 4.77 13.59 15.62
C ASN A 762 3.95 14.38 14.59
N GLY A 763 3.39 13.76 13.56
CA GLY A 763 2.51 14.44 12.60
C GLY A 763 3.20 15.55 11.80
N ILE A 764 4.45 15.34 11.39
CA ILE A 764 5.24 16.31 10.62
C ILE A 764 5.65 15.77 9.25
N THR A 765 5.96 16.67 8.32
CA THR A 765 6.69 16.33 7.10
C THR A 765 7.94 17.19 6.98
N LEU A 766 8.96 16.67 6.31
CA LEU A 766 10.13 17.44 5.93
C LEU A 766 9.97 17.93 4.50
N ASN A 767 10.19 19.21 4.26
CA ASN A 767 10.28 19.72 2.90
C ASN A 767 11.64 19.35 2.26
N GLU A 768 11.83 19.71 0.98
CA GLU A 768 13.06 19.42 0.23
C GLU A 768 14.31 20.03 0.87
N ASP A 769 14.17 21.12 1.62
CA ASP A 769 15.26 21.80 2.31
C ASP A 769 15.55 21.22 3.72
N GLY A 770 14.75 20.24 4.16
CA GLY A 770 14.86 19.62 5.47
C GLY A 770 14.26 20.46 6.60
N GLU A 771 13.39 21.41 6.27
CA GLU A 771 12.59 22.14 7.24
C GLU A 771 11.36 21.31 7.62
N ILE A 772 11.01 21.39 8.90
CA ILE A 772 9.82 20.75 9.46
C ILE A 772 8.60 21.59 9.10
N SER A 773 7.59 20.96 8.53
CA SER A 773 6.25 21.53 8.41
C SER A 773 5.24 20.60 9.05
N GLU A 774 4.29 21.18 9.77
CA GLU A 774 3.22 20.45 10.44
C GLU A 774 2.21 19.93 9.41
N LEU A 775 1.70 18.72 9.65
CA LEU A 775 0.54 18.24 8.91
C LEU A 775 -0.72 18.96 9.40
N GLU A 776 -1.65 19.22 8.48
CA GLU A 776 -2.95 19.83 8.80
C GLU A 776 -3.70 19.04 9.88
N THR A 777 -3.59 17.71 9.83
CA THR A 777 -3.99 16.80 10.90
C THR A 777 -2.84 15.84 11.19
N PRO A 778 -2.43 15.66 12.46
CA PRO A 778 -1.33 14.76 12.80
C PRO A 778 -1.70 13.29 12.56
N TYR A 779 -3.01 12.98 12.62
CA TYR A 779 -3.59 11.70 12.23
C TYR A 779 -4.85 11.94 11.38
N PRO A 780 -4.83 11.60 10.07
CA PRO A 780 -5.99 11.79 9.19
C PRO A 780 -7.03 10.68 9.32
N GLY A 781 -6.67 9.53 9.91
CA GLY A 781 -7.51 8.34 10.06
C GLY A 781 -8.72 8.53 10.99
N SER A 782 -9.64 7.57 11.00
CA SER A 782 -10.79 7.55 11.92
C SER A 782 -10.69 6.46 12.98
N ASN A 783 -9.76 5.51 12.84
CA ASN A 783 -9.75 4.28 13.64
C ASN A 783 -8.55 4.15 14.60
N LEU A 784 -8.38 5.09 15.54
CA LEU A 784 -7.40 4.90 16.61
C LEU A 784 -7.93 3.87 17.62
N PHE A 785 -7.06 2.95 18.04
CA PHE A 785 -7.35 1.97 19.11
C PHE A 785 -8.53 1.02 18.87
N SER A 786 -9.03 0.87 17.65
CA SER A 786 -10.14 -0.06 17.38
C SER A 786 -9.83 -1.45 17.92
N LEU A 787 -10.67 -1.97 18.82
CA LEU A 787 -10.49 -3.26 19.52
C LEU A 787 -9.27 -3.36 20.46
N ALA A 788 -8.59 -2.26 20.78
CA ALA A 788 -7.47 -2.27 21.71
C ALA A 788 -7.93 -2.56 23.15
N SER A 789 -7.01 -3.06 23.98
CA SER A 789 -7.23 -3.32 25.41
C SER A 789 -6.16 -2.72 26.32
N GLY A 790 -5.06 -2.20 25.78
CA GLY A 790 -4.03 -1.48 26.52
C GLY A 790 -3.00 -0.78 25.62
N GLY A 791 -2.20 0.08 26.22
CA GLY A 791 -1.19 0.92 25.57
C GLY A 791 -1.53 2.41 25.64
N ALA A 792 -0.63 3.23 25.11
CA ALA A 792 -0.88 4.64 24.84
C ALA A 792 -0.27 5.10 23.52
N ILE A 793 -0.85 6.15 22.94
CA ILE A 793 -0.27 6.92 21.84
C ILE A 793 -0.03 8.33 22.36
N TYR A 794 1.20 8.82 22.24
CA TYR A 794 1.57 10.20 22.50
C TYR A 794 1.57 10.93 21.16
N VAL A 795 0.55 11.76 20.94
CA VAL A 795 0.38 12.47 19.66
C VAL A 795 0.71 13.94 19.85
N ARG A 796 1.48 14.48 18.92
CA ARG A 796 1.71 15.93 18.78
C ARG A 796 0.56 16.55 18.00
N ASP A 797 -0.27 17.33 18.69
CA ASP A 797 -1.46 17.99 18.13
C ASP A 797 -1.56 19.45 18.65
N PRO A 798 -0.64 20.33 18.23
CA PRO A 798 -0.56 21.71 18.74
C PRO A 798 -1.80 22.56 18.42
N HIS A 799 -2.61 22.14 17.44
CA HIS A 799 -3.82 22.85 17.00
C HIS A 799 -5.11 22.20 17.50
N HIS A 800 -5.04 21.16 18.33
CA HIS A 800 -6.19 20.41 18.85
C HIS A 800 -7.16 19.98 17.73
N THR A 801 -6.60 19.40 16.67
CA THR A 801 -7.33 18.94 15.48
C THR A 801 -7.88 17.52 15.62
N LEU A 802 -7.38 16.77 16.61
CA LEU A 802 -7.87 15.44 16.92
C LEU A 802 -9.20 15.48 17.68
N ASP A 803 -10.09 14.56 17.33
CA ASP A 803 -11.44 14.45 17.88
C ASP A 803 -11.62 13.13 18.65
N GLU A 804 -12.53 13.11 19.63
CA GLU A 804 -12.94 11.90 20.35
C GLU A 804 -13.56 10.87 19.39
N ASP A 805 -14.21 11.33 18.31
CA ASP A 805 -14.77 10.47 17.27
C ASP A 805 -13.73 9.63 16.50
N GLN A 806 -12.43 9.95 16.63
CA GLN A 806 -11.35 9.14 16.06
C GLN A 806 -10.92 7.99 16.98
N LEU A 807 -11.34 7.99 18.25
CA LEU A 807 -10.96 7.01 19.27
C LEU A 807 -12.01 5.92 19.39
N ASN A 808 -11.59 4.67 19.21
CA ASN A 808 -12.46 3.50 19.39
C ASN A 808 -12.11 2.78 20.69
N GLY A 809 -12.69 3.23 21.81
CA GLY A 809 -12.45 2.66 23.15
C GLY A 809 -11.31 3.29 23.95
N GLY A 810 -10.68 4.34 23.40
CA GLY A 810 -9.69 5.18 24.08
C GLY A 810 -10.27 6.49 24.61
N CYS A 811 -9.42 7.28 25.28
CA CYS A 811 -9.70 8.66 25.66
C CYS A 811 -8.44 9.52 25.57
N TYR A 812 -8.62 10.83 25.37
CA TYR A 812 -7.55 11.80 25.58
C TYR A 812 -7.31 12.04 27.09
N GLU A 813 -6.05 12.09 27.47
CA GLU A 813 -5.52 12.40 28.80
C GLU A 813 -4.46 13.50 28.69
N GLU A 814 -4.32 14.27 29.78
CA GLU A 814 -3.17 15.16 29.94
C GLU A 814 -1.89 14.35 30.11
N LEU A 815 -0.82 14.81 29.46
CA LEU A 815 0.50 14.18 29.55
C LEU A 815 1.08 14.40 30.94
N SER A 816 1.39 13.36 31.73
CA SER A 816 2.03 13.56 33.03
C SER A 816 3.56 13.75 32.93
N ASP A 817 4.17 14.26 34.00
CA ASP A 817 5.63 14.31 34.14
C ASP A 817 6.32 12.93 34.01
N ALA A 818 5.63 11.88 34.45
CA ALA A 818 6.12 10.51 34.34
C ALA A 818 6.06 10.03 32.89
N ASP A 819 4.99 10.38 32.16
CA ASP A 819 4.87 10.11 30.72
C ASP A 819 5.99 10.83 29.94
N TRP A 820 6.26 12.09 30.26
CA TRP A 820 7.33 12.84 29.62
C TRP A 820 8.71 12.21 29.86
N THR A 821 8.99 11.86 31.12
CA THR A 821 10.25 11.18 31.48
C THR A 821 10.41 9.84 30.77
N LEU A 822 9.28 9.15 30.50
CA LEU A 822 9.27 7.89 29.76
C LEU A 822 9.61 8.08 28.27
N ILE A 823 9.04 9.10 27.59
CA ILE A 823 9.19 9.24 26.13
C ILE A 823 10.43 10.04 25.70
N LEU A 824 10.96 10.92 26.56
CA LEU A 824 12.10 11.79 26.22
C LEU A 824 13.32 11.02 25.66
N PRO A 825 13.79 9.90 26.24
CA PRO A 825 14.93 9.16 25.68
C PRO A 825 14.70 8.64 24.25
N TYR A 826 13.44 8.38 23.88
CA TYR A 826 13.09 7.93 22.54
C TYR A 826 13.07 9.11 21.56
N LEU A 827 12.67 10.30 22.00
CA LEU A 827 12.78 11.53 21.22
C LEU A 827 14.24 11.95 21.02
N GLU A 828 15.10 11.80 22.03
CA GLU A 828 16.54 12.07 21.91
C GLU A 828 17.23 11.08 20.95
N GLU A 829 16.86 9.80 20.98
CA GLU A 829 17.34 8.83 19.98
C GLU A 829 16.80 9.16 18.57
N ASN A 830 15.55 9.60 18.46
CA ASN A 830 14.96 10.07 17.20
C ASN A 830 15.73 11.27 16.63
N GLU A 831 16.09 12.24 17.47
CA GLU A 831 16.96 13.36 17.10
C GLU A 831 18.33 12.86 16.62
N ARG A 832 18.97 11.96 17.37
CA ARG A 832 20.26 11.39 16.99
C ARG A 832 20.18 10.69 15.64
N LEU A 833 19.09 9.98 15.35
CA LEU A 833 18.88 9.20 14.13
C LEU A 833 18.53 10.07 12.92
N PHE A 834 17.64 11.06 13.07
CA PHE A 834 17.06 11.81 11.96
C PHE A 834 17.42 13.31 11.92
N GLY A 835 17.94 13.86 13.01
CA GLY A 835 18.34 15.29 13.10
C GLY A 835 17.16 16.22 13.25
N ILE A 836 16.04 15.67 13.69
CA ILE A 836 14.83 16.36 14.08
C ILE A 836 15.04 16.68 15.56
N ALA A 837 15.50 17.90 15.84
CA ALA A 837 15.76 18.34 17.20
C ALA A 837 14.48 18.23 18.03
N VAL A 838 14.59 17.76 19.28
CA VAL A 838 13.45 17.73 20.18
C VAL A 838 12.83 19.12 20.28
N GLU A 839 13.63 20.19 20.35
CA GLU A 839 13.14 21.58 20.38
C GLU A 839 12.41 22.01 19.11
N ALA A 840 12.83 21.51 17.95
CA ALA A 840 12.20 21.85 16.67
C ALA A 840 10.82 21.20 16.53
N LEU A 841 10.61 20.03 17.16
CA LEU A 841 9.29 19.42 17.32
C LEU A 841 8.37 20.25 18.23
N LEU A 842 8.83 21.30 18.91
CA LEU A 842 8.03 22.04 19.90
C LEU A 842 7.69 23.46 19.50
N THR A 843 8.50 24.03 18.62
CA THR A 843 8.39 25.45 18.25
C THR A 843 7.91 25.62 16.82
N GLY A 844 7.75 24.51 16.08
CA GLY A 844 7.49 24.51 14.64
C GLY A 844 8.61 25.15 13.81
N LYS A 845 9.76 25.45 14.42
CA LYS A 845 10.90 26.11 13.78
C LYS A 845 12.20 25.41 14.16
N ARG A 846 13.06 25.22 13.17
CA ARG A 846 14.47 24.92 13.41
C ARG A 846 15.13 26.24 13.81
N GLU A 847 15.68 26.38 15.01
CA GLU A 847 16.63 27.46 15.23
C GLU A 847 17.81 27.24 14.27
N GLU A 848 18.11 28.25 13.45
CA GLU A 848 19.26 28.19 12.54
C GLU A 848 20.53 27.98 13.37
N ALA A 849 21.09 26.77 13.30
CA ALA A 849 22.44 26.55 13.77
C ALA A 849 23.35 27.47 12.95
N SER A 850 23.85 28.53 13.58
CA SER A 850 24.78 29.46 12.97
C SER A 850 26.02 28.67 12.48
N PRO A 851 26.46 28.83 11.22
CA PRO A 851 27.60 28.11 10.69
C PRO A 851 28.85 28.60 11.43
N GLY A 852 29.33 27.80 12.39
CA GLY A 852 30.54 28.12 13.17
C GLY A 852 30.53 27.71 14.64
N ALA A 853 29.40 27.30 15.21
CA ALA A 853 29.39 26.67 16.52
C ALA A 853 29.59 25.16 16.33
N GLY A 854 30.79 24.65 16.62
CA GLY A 854 30.99 23.22 16.76
C GLY A 854 29.98 22.64 17.75
N LEU A 855 29.67 21.35 17.63
CA LEU A 855 28.91 20.56 18.63
C LEU A 855 29.57 20.69 20.01
N SER A 856 29.35 21.80 20.72
CA SER A 856 29.57 21.87 22.14
C SER A 856 28.37 21.21 22.78
N GLN A 857 28.60 20.03 23.35
CA GLN A 857 27.72 19.42 24.33
C GLN A 857 27.50 20.39 25.49
N SER A 858 26.52 21.26 25.38
CA SER A 858 25.93 21.92 26.52
C SER A 858 24.45 21.63 26.47
N ALA A 859 24.05 20.62 27.25
CA ALA A 859 22.68 20.39 27.62
C ALA A 859 22.03 21.72 28.07
N PRO A 860 20.79 22.03 27.66
CA PRO A 860 20.10 23.23 28.13
C PRO A 860 20.07 23.26 29.66
N GLY A 861 20.20 24.45 30.24
CA GLY A 861 20.17 24.65 31.68
C GLY A 861 18.86 24.11 32.28
N GLN A 862 18.85 23.75 33.57
CA GLN A 862 17.65 23.22 34.24
C GLN A 862 16.40 24.11 34.07
N ASP A 863 16.57 25.43 33.99
CA ASP A 863 15.47 26.39 33.80
C ASP A 863 14.92 26.42 32.35
N GLU A 864 15.77 26.30 31.33
CA GLU A 864 15.33 26.19 29.93
C GLU A 864 14.65 24.85 29.67
N ARG A 865 15.16 23.76 30.26
CA ARG A 865 14.51 22.44 30.23
C ARG A 865 13.14 22.46 30.90
N ALA A 866 12.97 23.24 31.97
CA ALA A 866 11.69 23.40 32.64
C ALA A 866 10.68 24.22 31.81
N GLN A 867 11.13 25.25 31.10
CA GLN A 867 10.29 26.04 30.18
C GLN A 867 9.90 25.25 28.92
N LEU A 868 10.85 24.53 28.31
CA LEU A 868 10.60 23.63 27.18
C LEU A 868 9.66 22.49 27.59
N LYS A 869 9.82 21.92 28.79
CA LYS A 869 8.89 20.93 29.35
C LYS A 869 7.48 21.48 29.54
N LEU A 870 7.32 22.77 29.85
CA LEU A 870 6.02 23.41 30.07
C LEU A 870 5.28 23.74 28.76
N SER A 871 5.98 24.18 27.72
CA SER A 871 5.37 24.41 26.39
C SER A 871 4.98 23.09 25.71
N LEU A 872 5.77 22.04 25.92
CA LEU A 872 5.57 20.70 25.38
C LEU A 872 4.38 19.97 26.01
N TRP A 873 4.10 20.25 27.29
CA TRP A 873 2.92 19.79 28.01
C TRP A 873 1.61 20.25 27.36
N LEU A 874 1.62 21.37 26.63
CA LEU A 874 0.42 21.96 26.01
C LEU A 874 0.16 21.42 24.59
N GLU A 875 1.17 20.88 23.90
CA GLU A 875 1.07 20.43 22.49
C GLU A 875 0.97 18.91 22.31
N LEU A 876 1.31 18.12 23.33
CA LEU A 876 1.17 16.67 23.31
C LEU A 876 -0.13 16.23 23.99
N CYS A 877 -0.94 15.46 23.28
CA CYS A 877 -2.07 14.74 23.84
C CYS A 877 -1.72 13.27 24.03
N LYS A 878 -2.03 12.72 25.21
CA LYS A 878 -1.93 11.28 25.47
C LYS A 878 -3.27 10.65 25.12
N CYS A 879 -3.28 9.65 24.26
CA CYS A 879 -4.45 8.81 24.01
C CYS A 879 -4.23 7.48 24.74
N ALA A 880 -5.11 7.12 25.68
CA ALA A 880 -4.98 5.91 26.49
C ALA A 880 -6.28 5.12 26.54
N MET A 881 -6.17 3.79 26.72
CA MET A 881 -7.34 2.92 26.90
C MET A 881 -8.01 3.17 28.26
N LEU A 882 -9.35 3.22 28.27
CA LEU A 882 -10.15 3.47 29.48
C LEU A 882 -9.83 2.52 30.65
N ARG A 883 -9.41 1.27 30.36
CA ARG A 883 -9.02 0.26 31.37
C ARG A 883 -7.73 0.60 32.13
N ASN A 884 -6.91 1.53 31.63
CA ASN A 884 -5.71 2.01 32.31
C ASN A 884 -6.00 3.11 33.36
N MET A 885 -7.26 3.56 33.48
CA MET A 885 -7.65 4.58 34.45
C MET A 885 -7.84 3.98 35.86
N LYS A 886 -7.54 4.78 36.90
CA LYS A 886 -7.83 4.40 38.29
C LYS A 886 -9.34 4.18 38.50
N LEU A 887 -9.70 3.08 39.16
CA LEU A 887 -11.07 2.63 39.50
C LEU A 887 -12.08 3.73 39.91
N PRO A 888 -11.73 4.78 40.68
CA PRO A 888 -12.67 5.84 41.04
C PRO A 888 -13.14 6.69 39.85
N THR A 889 -12.27 6.92 38.87
CA THR A 889 -12.52 7.77 37.69
C THR A 889 -13.34 7.03 36.63
N VAL A 890 -13.06 5.73 36.44
CA VAL A 890 -13.85 4.82 35.60
C VAL A 890 -15.29 4.73 36.12
N LYS A 891 -15.48 4.57 37.43
CA LYS A 891 -16.81 4.49 38.05
C LYS A 891 -17.65 5.77 37.88
N GLN A 892 -17.03 6.94 37.74
CA GLN A 892 -17.73 8.21 37.60
C GLN A 892 -18.16 8.47 36.15
N ARG A 893 -17.31 8.13 35.17
CA ARG A 893 -17.58 8.28 33.73
C ARG A 893 -18.44 7.15 33.16
N ALA A 894 -18.23 5.89 33.56
CA ALA A 894 -19.11 4.77 33.23
C ALA A 894 -20.52 4.99 33.80
N ARG A 895 -20.64 5.59 34.99
CA ARG A 895 -21.93 6.06 35.51
C ARG A 895 -22.55 7.15 34.63
N GLN A 896 -21.80 8.14 34.16
CA GLN A 896 -22.35 9.18 33.27
C GLN A 896 -22.87 8.62 31.93
N LEU A 897 -22.18 7.63 31.35
CA LEU A 897 -22.61 6.97 30.11
C LEU A 897 -23.79 6.01 30.33
N ALA A 898 -23.86 5.30 31.47
CA ALA A 898 -24.90 4.34 31.79
C ALA A 898 -26.19 4.94 32.40
N ILE A 899 -26.15 6.16 32.95
CA ILE A 899 -27.30 6.81 33.64
C ILE A 899 -28.41 7.28 32.68
N SER A 900 -28.31 7.06 31.37
CA SER A 900 -29.35 7.51 30.45
C SER A 900 -30.69 6.73 30.53
N LYS A 901 -30.73 5.53 31.15
CA LYS A 901 -31.88 4.84 31.83
C LYS A 901 -31.62 3.32 31.97
N PRO A 902 -31.19 2.79 33.14
CA PRO A 902 -30.97 1.34 33.31
C PRO A 902 -32.29 0.56 33.42
N LEU A 903 -32.29 -0.67 32.92
CA LEU A 903 -33.39 -1.64 33.02
C LEU A 903 -33.23 -2.43 34.34
N LEU A 904 -34.34 -2.75 35.02
CA LEU A 904 -34.30 -3.41 36.33
C LEU A 904 -34.78 -4.86 36.24
N LEU A 905 -33.95 -5.80 36.66
CA LEU A 905 -34.21 -7.24 36.70
C LEU A 905 -34.85 -7.63 38.04
N TYR A 906 -36.16 -7.89 38.04
CA TYR A 906 -36.92 -8.17 39.27
C TYR A 906 -37.07 -9.66 39.62
N SER A 907 -36.73 -10.58 38.72
CA SER A 907 -36.85 -12.02 38.95
C SER A 907 -35.81 -12.81 38.16
N LEU A 908 -35.26 -13.85 38.80
CA LEU A 908 -34.37 -14.85 38.20
C LEU A 908 -35.12 -15.96 37.45
N ARG A 909 -36.44 -16.07 37.64
CA ARG A 909 -37.28 -17.17 37.07
C ARG A 909 -36.78 -18.58 37.42
N HIS A 910 -36.03 -18.72 38.51
CA HIS A 910 -35.54 -20.00 39.01
C HIS A 910 -36.56 -20.65 39.97
N PRO A 911 -36.74 -21.98 39.97
CA PRO A 911 -37.71 -22.66 40.83
C PRO A 911 -37.45 -22.51 42.33
N SER A 912 -36.18 -22.37 42.73
CA SER A 912 -35.75 -22.35 44.14
C SER A 912 -35.07 -21.04 44.56
N LEU A 913 -34.85 -20.08 43.65
CA LEU A 913 -34.18 -18.80 43.96
C LEU A 913 -35.08 -17.62 43.58
N SER A 914 -35.23 -16.65 44.49
CA SER A 914 -35.95 -15.40 44.21
C SER A 914 -35.18 -14.16 44.67
N LEU A 915 -35.36 -13.04 43.95
CA LEU A 915 -34.75 -11.76 44.30
C LEU A 915 -35.56 -11.00 45.36
N LYS A 916 -34.87 -10.48 46.37
CA LYS A 916 -35.40 -9.53 47.37
C LYS A 916 -35.31 -8.08 46.90
N ALA A 917 -34.38 -7.78 45.99
CA ALA A 917 -34.17 -6.47 45.38
C ALA A 917 -33.82 -6.64 43.90
N PRO A 918 -34.22 -5.70 43.01
CA PRO A 918 -33.90 -5.78 41.60
C PRO A 918 -32.41 -5.54 41.34
N ILE A 919 -31.89 -6.18 40.29
CA ILE A 919 -30.52 -5.96 39.80
C ILE A 919 -30.59 -5.00 38.61
N ALA A 920 -29.71 -3.99 38.57
CA ALA A 920 -29.63 -3.07 37.45
C ALA A 920 -28.89 -3.70 36.27
N VAL A 921 -29.48 -3.59 35.08
CA VAL A 921 -29.01 -4.21 33.84
C VAL A 921 -29.02 -3.19 32.72
N SER A 922 -27.98 -3.19 31.87
CA SER A 922 -27.98 -2.50 30.58
C SER A 922 -28.17 -3.50 29.44
N LEU A 923 -28.77 -3.04 28.35
CA LEU A 923 -28.83 -3.78 27.09
C LEU A 923 -27.92 -3.09 26.09
N GLU A 924 -27.07 -3.86 25.45
CA GLU A 924 -26.24 -3.46 24.33
C GLU A 924 -26.67 -4.26 23.10
N TYR A 925 -26.71 -3.60 21.94
CA TYR A 925 -27.16 -4.22 20.70
C TYR A 925 -25.96 -4.30 19.76
N ASP A 926 -25.58 -5.52 19.41
CA ASP A 926 -24.67 -5.83 18.31
C ASP A 926 -25.50 -6.22 17.08
N ALA A 927 -24.91 -6.17 15.88
CA ALA A 927 -25.63 -6.29 14.60
C ALA A 927 -26.51 -7.54 14.48
N ASP A 928 -26.16 -8.63 15.19
CA ASP A 928 -26.88 -9.91 15.18
C ASP A 928 -27.29 -10.41 16.59
N HIS A 929 -26.91 -9.71 17.68
CA HIS A 929 -27.13 -10.19 19.06
C HIS A 929 -27.43 -9.05 20.04
N VAL A 930 -28.17 -9.36 21.10
CA VAL A 930 -28.37 -8.50 22.27
C VAL A 930 -27.53 -9.02 23.43
N ILE A 931 -26.86 -8.11 24.12
CA ILE A 931 -26.07 -8.39 25.31
C ILE A 931 -26.74 -7.72 26.51
N ALA A 932 -27.09 -8.51 27.51
CA ALA A 932 -27.59 -8.01 28.79
C ALA A 932 -26.46 -8.04 29.82
N TYR A 933 -26.16 -6.90 30.45
CA TYR A 933 -25.03 -6.78 31.36
C TYR A 933 -25.41 -6.28 32.76
N ALA A 934 -25.05 -7.04 33.80
CA ALA A 934 -25.24 -6.69 35.21
C ALA A 934 -23.94 -6.15 35.83
N HIS A 935 -23.76 -4.83 35.76
CA HIS A 935 -22.53 -4.12 36.15
C HIS A 935 -22.03 -4.40 37.58
N ASP A 936 -22.96 -4.55 38.53
CA ASP A 936 -22.60 -4.78 39.95
C ASP A 936 -22.11 -6.22 40.20
N LEU A 937 -22.30 -7.12 39.24
CA LEU A 937 -21.98 -8.54 39.32
C LEU A 937 -20.90 -8.96 38.31
N ASP A 938 -20.54 -8.09 37.37
CA ASP A 938 -19.63 -8.36 36.25
C ASP A 938 -19.99 -9.63 35.45
N VAL A 939 -21.29 -9.82 35.17
CA VAL A 939 -21.79 -10.96 34.38
C VAL A 939 -22.69 -10.52 33.23
N PHE A 940 -22.63 -11.31 32.16
CA PHE A 940 -23.30 -11.06 30.89
C PHE A 940 -24.28 -12.18 30.55
N GLY A 941 -25.27 -11.85 29.74
CA GLY A 941 -26.09 -12.82 29.02
C GLY A 941 -26.25 -12.42 27.56
N TYR A 942 -26.31 -13.40 26.68
CA TYR A 942 -26.35 -13.23 25.24
C TYR A 942 -27.64 -13.82 24.65
N GLY A 943 -28.14 -13.22 23.58
CA GLY A 943 -29.27 -13.77 22.84
C GLY A 943 -29.50 -13.06 21.52
N GLU A 944 -30.26 -13.65 20.60
CA GLU A 944 -30.67 -12.99 19.35
C GLU A 944 -31.74 -11.91 19.62
N THR A 945 -32.38 -11.97 20.79
CA THR A 945 -33.36 -11.00 21.25
C THR A 945 -33.07 -10.52 22.69
N GLU A 946 -33.61 -9.36 23.07
CA GLU A 946 -33.50 -8.84 24.45
C GLU A 946 -34.01 -9.83 25.50
N ILE A 947 -35.06 -10.59 25.17
CA ILE A 947 -35.65 -11.58 26.07
C ILE A 947 -34.69 -12.75 26.30
N GLU A 948 -34.04 -13.22 25.24
CA GLU A 948 -33.06 -14.30 25.31
C GLU A 948 -31.82 -13.88 26.09
N ALA A 949 -31.26 -12.69 25.78
CA ALA A 949 -30.12 -12.13 26.49
C ALA A 949 -30.40 -11.96 28.00
N LEU A 950 -31.59 -11.46 28.35
CA LEU A 950 -32.02 -11.34 29.74
C LEU A 950 -32.28 -12.69 30.42
N ASN A 951 -32.69 -13.73 29.69
CA ASN A 951 -32.87 -15.08 30.25
C ASN A 951 -31.53 -15.76 30.48
N ASP A 952 -30.60 -15.62 29.54
CA ASP A 952 -29.24 -16.11 29.67
C ASP A 952 -28.55 -15.46 30.88
N LEU A 953 -28.65 -14.13 31.01
CA LEU A 953 -28.13 -13.40 32.16
C LEU A 953 -28.72 -13.89 33.49
N ARG A 954 -30.03 -14.19 33.54
CA ARG A 954 -30.66 -14.76 34.75
C ARG A 954 -30.06 -16.10 35.13
N GLN A 955 -29.79 -16.95 34.14
CA GLN A 955 -29.18 -18.26 34.37
C GLN A 955 -27.75 -18.10 34.87
N THR A 956 -26.95 -17.25 34.22
CA THR A 956 -25.57 -16.93 34.65
C THR A 956 -25.52 -16.44 36.10
N ILE A 957 -26.47 -15.61 36.53
CA ILE A 957 -26.55 -15.14 37.92
C ILE A 957 -26.91 -16.29 38.88
N CYS A 958 -27.78 -17.22 38.48
CA CYS A 958 -28.11 -18.39 39.31
C CYS A 958 -26.91 -19.34 39.45
N ASP A 959 -26.19 -19.58 38.36
CA ASP A 959 -25.01 -20.44 38.34
C ASP A 959 -23.90 -19.83 39.19
N LEU A 960 -23.64 -18.53 39.03
CA LEU A 960 -22.69 -17.79 39.86
C LEU A 960 -23.06 -17.83 41.34
N TYR A 961 -24.35 -17.70 41.67
CA TYR A 961 -24.82 -17.79 43.06
C TYR A 961 -24.50 -19.16 43.67
N HIS A 962 -24.79 -20.25 42.97
CA HIS A 962 -24.54 -21.60 43.46
C HIS A 962 -23.03 -21.93 43.54
N GLU A 963 -22.24 -21.50 42.56
CA GLU A 963 -20.78 -21.68 42.57
C GLU A 963 -20.13 -20.96 43.75
N LEU A 964 -20.52 -19.71 44.00
CA LEU A 964 -20.01 -18.94 45.14
C LEU A 964 -20.52 -19.49 46.48
N GLN A 965 -21.74 -20.05 46.51
CA GLN A 965 -22.30 -20.68 47.70
C GLN A 965 -21.53 -21.95 48.10
N GLU A 966 -21.15 -22.79 47.14
CA GLU A 966 -20.42 -24.04 47.40
C GLU A 966 -19.01 -23.79 47.95
N HIS A 967 -18.40 -22.66 47.58
CA HIS A 967 -17.02 -22.31 47.94
C HIS A 967 -16.88 -21.09 48.86
N HIS A 968 -17.96 -20.64 49.50
CA HIS A 968 -18.01 -19.35 50.22
C HIS A 968 -16.96 -19.20 51.33
N ASP A 969 -16.56 -20.29 51.98
CA ASP A 969 -15.56 -20.30 53.05
C ASP A 969 -14.12 -20.03 52.55
N ALA A 970 -13.87 -20.18 51.26
CA ALA A 970 -12.55 -20.01 50.63
C ALA A 970 -12.45 -18.76 49.73
N LEU A 971 -13.48 -17.93 49.65
CA LEU A 971 -13.50 -16.75 48.77
C LEU A 971 -12.63 -15.60 49.30
N GLU A 972 -11.82 -15.02 48.41
CA GLU A 972 -11.02 -13.81 48.64
C GLU A 972 -11.31 -12.74 47.56
N GLY A 973 -10.93 -11.49 47.84
CA GLY A 973 -11.03 -10.39 46.87
C GLY A 973 -12.45 -10.10 46.38
N GLU A 974 -12.59 -9.94 45.05
CA GLU A 974 -13.83 -9.54 44.39
C GLU A 974 -14.94 -10.59 44.49
N ALA A 975 -14.61 -11.88 44.39
CA ALA A 975 -15.57 -12.98 44.53
C ALA A 975 -16.28 -12.97 45.90
N LYS A 976 -15.56 -12.59 46.98
CA LYS A 976 -16.14 -12.43 48.32
C LYS A 976 -17.12 -11.24 48.39
N ALA A 977 -16.82 -10.16 47.68
CA ALA A 977 -17.69 -8.99 47.61
C ALA A 977 -18.99 -9.31 46.83
N ILE A 978 -18.86 -10.01 45.71
CA ILE A 978 -19.98 -10.48 44.88
C ILE A 978 -20.86 -11.45 45.67
N TRP A 979 -20.27 -12.43 46.37
CA TRP A 979 -21.01 -13.32 47.27
C TRP A 979 -21.72 -12.54 48.38
N GLY A 980 -21.06 -11.56 48.99
CA GLY A 980 -21.65 -10.68 50.01
C GLY A 980 -22.87 -9.89 49.51
N TYR A 981 -22.86 -9.46 48.25
CA TYR A 981 -23.99 -8.78 47.61
C TYR A 981 -25.10 -9.77 47.25
N LEU A 982 -24.78 -10.85 46.52
CA LEU A 982 -25.77 -11.85 46.07
C LEU A 982 -26.47 -12.55 47.24
N SER A 983 -25.75 -12.91 48.30
CA SER A 983 -26.34 -13.53 49.51
C SER A 983 -27.35 -12.64 50.25
N GLN A 984 -27.24 -11.31 50.10
CA GLN A 984 -28.22 -10.37 50.64
C GLN A 984 -29.47 -10.29 49.76
N ILE A 985 -29.31 -10.25 48.44
CA ILE A 985 -30.39 -9.98 47.50
C ILE A 985 -31.08 -11.22 46.94
N ILE A 986 -30.49 -12.41 47.04
CA ILE A 986 -31.11 -13.69 46.65
C ILE A 986 -31.64 -14.41 47.90
N ARG A 987 -32.79 -15.07 47.75
CA ARG A 987 -33.40 -15.94 48.78
C ARG A 987 -33.64 -17.32 48.19
N GLU A 988 -33.17 -18.36 48.88
CA GLU A 988 -33.56 -19.75 48.61
C GLU A 988 -34.97 -20.03 49.14
N GLN A 989 -35.79 -20.68 48.32
CA GLN A 989 -37.12 -21.13 48.67
C GLN A 989 -37.05 -22.60 49.08
N THR A 990 -37.10 -22.88 50.39
CA THR A 990 -37.30 -24.25 50.90
C THR A 990 -38.74 -24.70 50.63
N GLU A 991 -38.91 -25.93 50.12
CA GLU A 991 -40.19 -26.50 49.69
C GLU A 991 -41.34 -26.35 50.70
N ARG A 992 -42.48 -25.87 50.17
CA ARG A 992 -43.85 -25.90 50.72
C ARG A 992 -44.16 -25.15 52.01
N GLU A 993 -44.81 -23.99 51.84
CA GLU A 993 -46.06 -23.73 52.55
C GLU A 993 -47.20 -23.59 51.52
N ASP A 994 -48.21 -24.45 51.68
CA ASP A 994 -49.43 -24.56 50.90
C ASP A 994 -50.27 -23.27 50.92
N ARG A 995 -50.54 -22.70 49.73
CA ARG A 995 -51.85 -22.26 49.18
C ARG A 995 -51.76 -21.05 48.26
#